data_AF-A0AAI9V5E7-F1
#
_entry.id   AF-A0AAI9V5E7-F1
#
_cell.length_a   1.000
_cell.length_b   1.000
_cell.length_c   1.000
_cell.angle_alpha   90.00
_cell.angle_beta   90.00
_cell.angle_gamma   90.00
#
_symmetry.space_group_name_H-M   'P 1'
#
loop_
_entity.id
_entity.type
_entity.pdbx_description
1 polymer ?
#
loop_
_entity_poly.entity_id
_entity_poly.type
_entity_poly.pdbx_seq_one_letter_code
_entity_poly.pdbx_strand_id
1 'polypeptide(L)'
;MSRRGTIRDIVITPVAFHDMPLLNSVGVHEPFALRSIIEVITDDGYGLGESYGDSTHLGRLQLAADKIKGLTVYETNSIYQLCVESLTGDTSTGGDGMAGMVTTASVADKVFSPFEVACLDIQGKLAGVPVSDLLGGRVRDNVQYSAYLFYKWAGHPGQPDDEYGAALDPAGVVKQAKKIIDEYGFKAIKLKGGVYPPAQEVEAIKTLHAAFPGVPLRLDPNAAWTVETSKWVAKELEGIVEYLEDPAPEIEGMAAVAKAASMPLATNMAVVAFSHLPTSILQNAVQVVLSDHHFWGGLRKSQTLAAICATWGMRLSMHSNSHLGISLAAMTHLASATPNLDYACDTHWPWKPRDEDVVVDGVLKWSDGGLNVPTAPGLGVELDRKKLAHLHQLYLDFPPGFVYGIDTGIIASTIAQTTFKSYMYGPSMDNVSVRAGIVSGYYAGYAFGSGGSAYCMDKMSRRWTLLFEACIGAAGAVLQTAAVNPAMMIVIRAFSGFSTGMVYPTAPVYLAELSPPENRGFLVSSKGLMHTLGFFVAGWVGYAGSFAVSELQWRVPLATQMPPALRLAVMTLFLPYFPRWRKSLHCHLPVLAVRERYDDAKKIMYSHHAHRGAETIQQEFAEMISEIQLEANKKKVSNFWNLFTCQYIRRTLLACLTVNMMKLSGSNIIQNYQSVMYNSLGYEGQTVDLTGGLYGFMAVNGQIINVFFVADHWRRRITVISGSFTLAVLLAVLTALSKLFQDDSNPAGSRASVAFIFLFAVAYSFFVNSVNWVLVAEIFPLDLPAFDSIEWKFYFVFVACNAFAGTIYFFFLPETRFLSLKEVAAKSGDEIISPGKKGPELD
;
A
#
# COMPACT_ATOMS: atom_id res chain seq x y z
N MET A 1 -38.77 -5.36 -26.02
CA MET A 1 -37.87 -5.60 -24.86
C MET A 1 -36.42 -5.97 -25.24
N SER A 2 -36.09 -6.34 -26.49
CA SER A 2 -34.80 -6.99 -26.84
C SER A 2 -33.51 -6.13 -26.80
N ARG A 3 -33.51 -4.97 -26.16
CA ARG A 3 -32.31 -4.12 -25.95
C ARG A 3 -32.18 -3.53 -24.53
N ARG A 4 -33.14 -3.77 -23.63
CA ARG A 4 -33.06 -3.26 -22.25
C ARG A 4 -32.11 -4.12 -21.43
N GLY A 5 -31.25 -3.47 -20.66
CA GLY A 5 -30.25 -4.14 -19.83
C GLY A 5 -29.08 -4.76 -20.61
N THR A 6 -28.71 -4.24 -21.78
CA THR A 6 -27.43 -4.59 -22.43
C THR A 6 -26.27 -4.01 -21.61
N ILE A 7 -25.31 -4.85 -21.25
CA ILE A 7 -24.09 -4.49 -20.52
C ILE A 7 -23.20 -3.63 -21.44
N ARG A 8 -23.05 -2.36 -21.08
CA ARG A 8 -22.20 -1.40 -21.79
C ARG A 8 -20.80 -1.38 -21.25
N ASP A 9 -20.71 -1.35 -19.92
CA ASP A 9 -19.44 -1.26 -19.25
C ASP A 9 -19.50 -1.95 -17.88
N ILE A 10 -18.32 -2.24 -17.33
CA ILE A 10 -18.17 -2.86 -16.03
C ILE A 10 -16.98 -2.18 -15.35
N VAL A 11 -17.22 -1.60 -14.18
CA VAL A 11 -16.19 -0.95 -13.35
C VAL A 11 -15.88 -1.87 -12.17
N ILE A 12 -14.60 -2.16 -11.96
CA ILE A 12 -14.12 -2.94 -10.82
C ILE A 12 -13.27 -2.00 -9.96
N THR A 13 -13.69 -1.77 -8.73
CA THR A 13 -12.99 -0.87 -7.80
C THR A 13 -12.55 -1.65 -6.56
N PRO A 14 -11.24 -1.92 -6.38
CA PRO A 14 -10.75 -2.50 -5.15
C PRO A 14 -10.83 -1.49 -4.01
N VAL A 15 -11.20 -1.95 -2.82
CA VAL A 15 -11.34 -1.12 -1.62
C VAL A 15 -10.67 -1.80 -0.44
N ALA A 16 -10.17 -0.99 0.49
CA ALA A 16 -9.72 -1.43 1.80
C ALA A 16 -10.59 -0.74 2.86
N PHE A 17 -10.87 -1.43 3.96
CA PHE A 17 -11.53 -0.88 5.14
C PHE A 17 -10.89 -1.48 6.40
N HIS A 18 -10.96 -0.79 7.54
CA HIS A 18 -10.27 -1.22 8.74
C HIS A 18 -10.88 -2.51 9.30
N ASP A 19 -10.02 -3.41 9.76
CA ASP A 19 -10.41 -4.65 10.46
C ASP A 19 -9.65 -4.79 11.79
N MET A 20 -10.25 -5.52 12.72
CA MET A 20 -9.71 -5.71 14.07
C MET A 20 -8.76 -6.91 14.12
N PRO A 21 -7.88 -7.04 15.14
CA PRO A 21 -6.95 -8.18 15.25
C PRO A 21 -7.65 -9.46 15.73
N LEU A 22 -8.57 -9.97 14.90
CA LEU A 22 -9.36 -11.18 15.14
C LEU A 22 -8.48 -12.42 14.92
N LEU A 23 -8.39 -13.28 15.93
CA LEU A 23 -7.60 -14.51 15.90
C LEU A 23 -8.40 -15.67 15.29
N ASN A 24 -7.72 -16.51 14.53
CA ASN A 24 -8.26 -17.74 13.96
C ASN A 24 -7.15 -18.82 13.88
N SER A 25 -7.46 -19.99 13.34
CA SER A 25 -6.51 -21.12 13.27
C SER A 25 -5.28 -20.87 12.37
N VAL A 26 -5.33 -19.90 11.47
CA VAL A 26 -4.23 -19.58 10.53
C VAL A 26 -3.46 -18.31 10.91
N GLY A 27 -3.87 -17.60 11.96
CA GLY A 27 -3.17 -16.44 12.47
C GLY A 27 -4.10 -15.37 13.04
N VAL A 28 -3.92 -14.14 12.56
CA VAL A 28 -4.67 -12.96 12.98
C VAL A 28 -5.04 -12.15 11.74
N HIS A 29 -6.23 -11.55 11.74
CA HIS A 29 -6.64 -10.60 10.70
C HIS A 29 -5.65 -9.43 10.61
N GLU A 30 -5.45 -8.92 9.40
CA GLU A 30 -4.62 -7.74 9.15
C GLU A 30 -5.39 -6.45 9.51
N PRO A 31 -4.73 -5.28 9.60
CA PRO A 31 -5.41 -4.01 9.89
C PRO A 31 -6.45 -3.57 8.87
N PHE A 32 -6.42 -4.14 7.67
CA PHE A 32 -7.36 -3.83 6.60
C PHE A 32 -7.88 -5.09 5.93
N ALA A 33 -9.18 -5.14 5.69
CA ALA A 33 -9.82 -6.14 4.86
C ALA A 33 -9.98 -5.61 3.43
N LEU A 34 -9.80 -6.48 2.43
CA LEU A 34 -9.81 -6.11 1.02
C LEU A 34 -11.05 -6.67 0.30
N ARG A 35 -11.73 -5.81 -0.48
CA ARG A 35 -12.89 -6.19 -1.31
C ARG A 35 -12.80 -5.58 -2.70
N SER A 36 -13.55 -6.14 -3.63
CA SER A 36 -13.78 -5.57 -4.96
C SER A 36 -15.24 -5.21 -5.13
N ILE A 37 -15.50 -3.97 -5.54
CA ILE A 37 -16.83 -3.47 -5.87
C ILE A 37 -17.01 -3.54 -7.38
N ILE A 38 -18.04 -4.24 -7.82
CA ILE A 38 -18.38 -4.42 -9.23
C ILE A 38 -19.60 -3.57 -9.55
N GLU A 39 -19.45 -2.60 -10.44
CA GLU A 39 -20.55 -1.81 -11.01
C GLU A 39 -20.77 -2.22 -12.46
N VAL A 40 -21.87 -2.92 -12.75
CA VAL A 40 -22.30 -3.25 -14.12
C VAL A 40 -23.18 -2.13 -14.64
N ILE A 41 -22.83 -1.56 -15.79
CA ILE A 41 -23.50 -0.37 -16.35
C ILE A 41 -24.25 -0.75 -17.62
N THR A 42 -25.50 -0.32 -17.71
CA THR A 42 -26.40 -0.49 -18.87
C THR A 42 -26.98 0.86 -19.29
N ASP A 43 -27.68 0.92 -20.43
CA ASP A 43 -28.36 2.15 -20.88
C ASP A 43 -29.47 2.61 -19.90
N ASP A 44 -30.01 1.69 -19.09
CA ASP A 44 -31.14 1.93 -18.19
C ASP A 44 -30.71 2.19 -16.73
N GLY A 45 -29.41 2.12 -16.41
CA GLY A 45 -28.88 2.25 -15.05
C GLY A 45 -27.75 1.29 -14.74
N TYR A 46 -27.44 1.10 -13.46
CA TYR A 46 -26.34 0.27 -12.98
C TYR A 46 -26.77 -0.78 -11.93
N GLY A 47 -25.97 -1.83 -11.82
CA GLY A 47 -26.10 -2.92 -10.84
C GLY A 47 -24.83 -3.09 -10.03
N LEU A 48 -24.99 -3.52 -8.78
CA LEU A 48 -23.88 -3.69 -7.84
C LEU A 48 -23.61 -5.15 -7.49
N GLY A 49 -22.33 -5.52 -7.43
CA GLY A 49 -21.83 -6.77 -6.88
C GLY A 49 -20.60 -6.53 -6.03
N GLU A 50 -20.26 -7.47 -5.15
CA GLU A 50 -19.09 -7.39 -4.29
C GLU A 50 -18.37 -8.75 -4.26
N SER A 51 -17.05 -8.74 -4.23
CA SER A 51 -16.23 -9.95 -4.15
C SER A 51 -14.89 -9.67 -3.43
N TYR A 52 -13.97 -10.64 -3.49
CA TYR A 52 -12.66 -10.56 -2.84
C TYR A 52 -11.74 -9.50 -3.49
N GLY A 53 -10.81 -8.95 -2.72
CA GLY A 53 -9.94 -7.85 -3.14
C GLY A 53 -8.50 -8.23 -3.52
N ASP A 54 -8.16 -9.52 -3.56
CA ASP A 54 -6.79 -9.98 -3.88
C ASP A 54 -6.44 -9.75 -5.34
N SER A 55 -5.18 -9.43 -5.62
CA SER A 55 -4.75 -9.07 -6.97
C SER A 55 -4.94 -10.16 -8.02
N THR A 56 -4.74 -11.44 -7.66
CA THR A 56 -5.04 -12.57 -8.57
C THR A 56 -6.52 -12.58 -8.95
N HIS A 57 -7.40 -12.41 -7.96
CA HIS A 57 -8.85 -12.40 -8.18
C HIS A 57 -9.31 -11.16 -8.96
N LEU A 58 -8.76 -9.98 -8.65
CA LEU A 58 -9.00 -8.75 -9.43
C LEU A 58 -8.62 -8.91 -10.91
N GLY A 59 -7.49 -9.56 -11.18
CA GLY A 59 -7.07 -9.88 -12.55
C GLY A 59 -8.08 -10.79 -13.27
N ARG A 60 -8.56 -11.83 -12.60
CA ARG A 60 -9.59 -12.74 -13.13
C ARG A 60 -10.92 -12.02 -13.40
N LEU A 61 -11.36 -11.18 -12.47
CA LEU A 61 -12.57 -10.36 -12.64
C LEU A 61 -12.44 -9.44 -13.86
N GLN A 62 -11.28 -8.81 -14.06
CA GLN A 62 -11.05 -7.93 -15.21
C GLN A 62 -11.09 -8.70 -16.55
N LEU A 63 -10.49 -9.88 -16.61
CA LEU A 63 -10.52 -10.74 -17.80
C LEU A 63 -11.95 -11.18 -18.15
N ALA A 64 -12.74 -11.54 -17.15
CA ALA A 64 -14.16 -11.88 -17.35
C ALA A 64 -14.97 -10.65 -17.79
N ALA A 65 -14.78 -9.51 -17.11
CA ALA A 65 -15.50 -8.27 -17.40
C ALA A 65 -15.32 -7.79 -18.85
N ASP A 66 -14.13 -7.96 -19.44
CA ASP A 66 -13.87 -7.61 -20.83
C ASP A 66 -14.67 -8.46 -21.83
N LYS A 67 -14.91 -9.73 -21.53
CA LYS A 67 -15.66 -10.64 -22.40
C LYS A 67 -17.17 -10.48 -22.28
N ILE A 68 -17.67 -10.10 -21.11
CA ILE A 68 -19.11 -10.04 -20.79
C ILE A 68 -19.83 -8.88 -21.50
N LYS A 69 -19.10 -7.82 -21.89
CA LYS A 69 -19.69 -6.62 -22.52
C LYS A 69 -20.46 -6.97 -23.79
N GLY A 70 -21.63 -6.35 -23.97
CA GLY A 70 -22.51 -6.59 -25.11
C GLY A 70 -23.58 -7.67 -24.88
N LEU A 71 -23.44 -8.52 -23.85
CA LEU A 71 -24.53 -9.39 -23.41
C LEU A 71 -25.61 -8.60 -22.67
N THR A 72 -26.81 -9.18 -22.56
CA THR A 72 -27.86 -8.66 -21.69
C THR A 72 -27.72 -9.23 -20.27
N VAL A 73 -28.15 -8.48 -19.26
CA VAL A 73 -28.13 -8.90 -17.85
C VAL A 73 -28.96 -10.17 -17.57
N TYR A 74 -29.81 -10.61 -18.51
CA TYR A 74 -30.59 -11.84 -18.40
C TYR A 74 -29.81 -13.08 -18.88
N GLU A 75 -28.76 -12.91 -19.68
CA GLU A 75 -27.96 -13.99 -20.28
C GLU A 75 -26.92 -14.56 -19.30
N THR A 76 -27.33 -14.80 -18.05
CA THR A 76 -26.46 -15.29 -16.96
C THR A 76 -25.74 -16.60 -17.29
N ASN A 77 -26.34 -17.49 -18.09
CA ASN A 77 -25.67 -18.70 -18.58
C ASN A 77 -24.49 -18.38 -19.53
N SER A 78 -24.69 -17.46 -20.47
CA SER A 78 -23.62 -17.01 -21.38
C SER A 78 -22.54 -16.25 -20.62
N ILE A 79 -22.92 -15.42 -19.65
CA ILE A 79 -21.99 -14.74 -18.74
C ILE A 79 -21.12 -15.77 -17.99
N TYR A 80 -21.74 -16.82 -17.42
CA TYR A 80 -21.01 -17.88 -16.74
C TYR A 80 -20.05 -18.62 -17.68
N GLN A 81 -20.46 -18.95 -18.91
CA GLN A 81 -19.59 -19.56 -19.90
C GLN A 81 -18.39 -18.67 -20.22
N LEU A 82 -18.59 -17.36 -20.40
CA LEU A 82 -17.50 -16.42 -20.64
C LEU A 82 -16.57 -16.28 -19.43
N CYS A 83 -17.08 -16.34 -18.19
CA CYS A 83 -16.23 -16.43 -17.00
C CYS A 83 -15.34 -17.66 -17.05
N VAL A 84 -15.89 -18.85 -17.35
CA VAL A 84 -15.11 -20.09 -17.51
C VAL A 84 -14.08 -19.95 -18.64
N GLU A 85 -14.48 -19.46 -19.81
CA GLU A 85 -13.57 -19.28 -20.95
C GLU A 85 -12.47 -18.25 -20.66
N SER A 86 -12.76 -17.21 -19.87
CA SER A 86 -11.77 -16.19 -19.48
C SER A 86 -10.66 -16.76 -18.60
N LEU A 87 -10.94 -17.87 -17.92
CA LEU A 87 -10.00 -18.58 -17.05
C LEU A 87 -9.24 -19.71 -17.77
N THR A 88 -9.43 -19.87 -19.09
CA THR A 88 -8.72 -20.89 -19.87
C THR A 88 -7.21 -20.61 -19.85
N GLY A 89 -6.44 -21.49 -19.22
CA GLY A 89 -4.97 -21.33 -19.07
C GLY A 89 -4.54 -20.74 -17.72
N ASP A 90 -5.48 -20.37 -16.85
CA ASP A 90 -5.16 -20.07 -15.45
C ASP A 90 -4.86 -21.38 -14.70
N THR A 91 -3.67 -21.46 -14.11
CA THR A 91 -3.18 -22.64 -13.35
C THR A 91 -3.12 -22.39 -11.84
N SER A 92 -3.53 -21.21 -11.40
CA SER A 92 -3.50 -20.83 -9.98
C SER A 92 -4.65 -21.48 -9.19
N THR A 93 -4.41 -21.78 -7.91
CA THR A 93 -5.35 -22.48 -7.04
C THR A 93 -6.47 -21.55 -6.54
N GLY A 94 -7.61 -22.12 -6.11
CA GLY A 94 -8.79 -21.37 -5.69
C GLY A 94 -8.75 -20.78 -4.28
N GLY A 95 -7.56 -20.61 -3.68
CA GLY A 95 -7.39 -20.12 -2.30
C GLY A 95 -7.42 -18.61 -2.10
N ASP A 96 -7.39 -17.83 -3.19
CA ASP A 96 -7.40 -16.37 -3.13
C ASP A 96 -8.67 -15.84 -2.43
N GLY A 97 -8.51 -14.80 -1.59
CA GLY A 97 -9.61 -14.12 -0.88
C GLY A 97 -10.06 -14.71 0.44
N MET A 98 -9.46 -15.82 0.86
CA MET A 98 -9.90 -16.58 2.05
C MET A 98 -8.75 -16.93 2.99
N ALA A 99 -7.63 -16.18 2.93
CA ALA A 99 -6.42 -16.39 3.72
C ALA A 99 -5.90 -17.86 3.73
N GLY A 100 -6.16 -18.62 2.67
CA GLY A 100 -5.77 -20.04 2.58
C GLY A 100 -6.62 -21.03 3.38
N MET A 101 -7.70 -20.60 4.05
CA MET A 101 -8.62 -21.50 4.77
C MET A 101 -9.57 -22.24 3.82
N VAL A 102 -10.04 -21.58 2.76
CA VAL A 102 -10.93 -22.18 1.74
C VAL A 102 -10.23 -22.19 0.39
N THR A 103 -9.67 -23.33 0.00
CA THR A 103 -8.76 -23.47 -1.15
C THR A 103 -9.32 -24.26 -2.34
N THR A 104 -10.37 -25.04 -2.12
CA THR A 104 -10.93 -25.98 -3.10
C THR A 104 -12.23 -25.50 -3.75
N ALA A 105 -12.64 -24.26 -3.47
CA ALA A 105 -13.81 -23.64 -4.11
C ALA A 105 -13.55 -23.38 -5.61
N SER A 106 -14.62 -23.43 -6.40
CA SER A 106 -14.56 -23.21 -7.85
C SER A 106 -14.17 -21.77 -8.18
N VAL A 107 -13.04 -21.58 -8.87
CA VAL A 107 -12.56 -20.25 -9.30
C VAL A 107 -13.57 -19.58 -10.23
N ALA A 108 -14.19 -20.35 -11.14
CA ALA A 108 -15.19 -19.83 -12.07
C ALA A 108 -16.42 -19.30 -11.33
N ASP A 109 -16.86 -19.99 -10.27
CA ASP A 109 -17.99 -19.55 -9.45
C ASP A 109 -17.65 -18.29 -8.64
N LYS A 110 -16.43 -18.22 -8.08
CA LYS A 110 -15.94 -16.99 -7.40
C LYS A 110 -15.95 -15.77 -8.32
N VAL A 111 -15.49 -15.93 -9.55
CA VAL A 111 -15.43 -14.85 -10.56
C VAL A 111 -16.82 -14.49 -11.06
N PHE A 112 -17.69 -15.47 -11.26
CA PHE A 112 -19.04 -15.26 -11.77
C PHE A 112 -19.97 -14.55 -10.78
N SER A 113 -19.87 -14.90 -9.49
CA SER A 113 -20.77 -14.41 -8.44
C SER A 113 -21.05 -12.90 -8.47
N PRO A 114 -20.04 -12.00 -8.41
CA PRO A 114 -20.33 -10.56 -8.37
C PRO A 114 -21.02 -10.04 -9.64
N PHE A 115 -20.77 -10.64 -10.80
CA PHE A 115 -21.47 -10.28 -12.04
C PHE A 115 -22.93 -10.76 -12.02
N GLU A 116 -23.20 -11.96 -11.48
CA GLU A 116 -24.56 -12.47 -11.32
C GLU A 116 -25.39 -11.61 -10.37
N VAL A 117 -24.81 -11.23 -9.22
CA VAL A 117 -25.45 -10.35 -8.24
C VAL A 117 -25.77 -8.98 -8.86
N ALA A 118 -24.81 -8.36 -9.57
CA ALA A 118 -25.03 -7.09 -10.26
C ALA A 118 -26.08 -7.20 -11.38
N CYS A 119 -26.13 -8.33 -12.09
CA CYS A 119 -27.17 -8.59 -13.09
C CYS A 119 -28.55 -8.71 -12.43
N LEU A 120 -28.68 -9.44 -11.31
CA LEU A 120 -29.94 -9.56 -10.57
C LEU A 120 -30.40 -8.22 -10.01
N ASP A 121 -29.48 -7.38 -9.53
CA ASP A 121 -29.78 -6.01 -9.11
C ASP A 121 -30.43 -5.20 -10.25
N ILE A 122 -29.85 -5.25 -11.46
CA ILE A 122 -30.41 -4.58 -12.64
C ILE A 122 -31.73 -5.21 -13.06
N GLN A 123 -31.86 -6.54 -13.05
CA GLN A 123 -33.12 -7.22 -13.37
C GLN A 123 -34.24 -6.75 -12.43
N GLY A 124 -33.95 -6.60 -11.14
CA GLY A 124 -34.91 -6.12 -10.15
C GLY A 124 -35.29 -4.67 -10.39
N LYS A 125 -34.31 -3.80 -10.66
CA LYS A 125 -34.53 -2.39 -11.04
C LYS A 125 -35.38 -2.24 -12.29
N LEU A 126 -35.10 -3.03 -13.34
CA LEU A 126 -35.85 -3.01 -14.60
C LEU A 126 -37.29 -3.52 -14.46
N ALA A 127 -37.50 -4.51 -13.59
CA ALA A 127 -38.81 -5.07 -13.30
C ALA A 127 -39.59 -4.32 -12.21
N GLY A 128 -38.94 -3.41 -11.47
CA GLY A 128 -39.54 -2.68 -10.36
C GLY A 128 -39.77 -3.53 -9.11
N VAL A 129 -38.98 -4.60 -8.91
CA VAL A 129 -39.13 -5.56 -7.80
C VAL A 129 -37.81 -5.79 -7.07
N PRO A 130 -37.82 -6.14 -5.77
CA PRO A 130 -36.62 -6.52 -5.04
C PRO A 130 -36.03 -7.84 -5.59
N VAL A 131 -34.73 -8.05 -5.37
CA VAL A 131 -34.03 -9.28 -5.81
C VAL A 131 -34.66 -10.54 -5.22
N SER A 132 -35.15 -10.49 -3.97
CA SER A 132 -35.88 -11.63 -3.36
C SER A 132 -37.08 -12.10 -4.18
N ASP A 133 -37.79 -11.21 -4.89
CA ASP A 133 -38.91 -11.59 -5.76
C ASP A 133 -38.42 -12.32 -7.03
N LEU A 134 -37.25 -11.97 -7.55
CA LEU A 134 -36.61 -12.69 -8.67
C LEU A 134 -36.14 -14.11 -8.29
N LEU A 135 -36.00 -14.36 -6.99
CA LEU A 135 -35.61 -15.61 -6.38
C LEU A 135 -36.83 -16.44 -5.91
N GLY A 136 -38.06 -16.01 -6.24
CA GLY A 136 -39.28 -16.73 -5.88
C GLY A 136 -40.10 -16.08 -4.76
N GLY A 137 -39.70 -14.90 -4.29
CA GLY A 137 -40.38 -14.15 -3.25
C GLY A 137 -39.84 -14.48 -1.86
N ARG A 138 -39.73 -13.45 -1.01
CA ARG A 138 -39.31 -13.65 0.38
C ARG A 138 -40.36 -14.45 1.16
N VAL A 139 -39.92 -15.41 1.95
CA VAL A 139 -40.74 -16.19 2.90
C VAL A 139 -40.62 -15.69 4.34
N ARG A 140 -39.78 -14.67 4.56
CA ARG A 140 -39.55 -13.97 5.82
C ARG A 140 -39.16 -12.52 5.55
N ASP A 141 -39.69 -11.58 6.34
CA ASP A 141 -39.42 -10.13 6.19
C ASP A 141 -38.14 -9.69 6.90
N ASN A 142 -37.64 -10.51 7.82
CA ASN A 142 -36.43 -10.26 8.59
C ASN A 142 -35.56 -11.53 8.59
N VAL A 143 -34.27 -11.39 8.27
CA VAL A 143 -33.30 -12.49 8.22
C VAL A 143 -32.42 -12.43 9.47
N GLN A 144 -32.48 -13.48 10.29
CA GLN A 144 -31.68 -13.55 11.51
C GLN A 144 -30.21 -13.78 11.21
N TYR A 145 -29.35 -13.10 11.96
CA TYR A 145 -27.91 -13.29 11.95
C TYR A 145 -27.38 -13.72 13.33
N SER A 146 -26.17 -14.28 13.35
CA SER A 146 -25.49 -14.73 14.56
C SER A 146 -24.47 -13.71 15.05
N ALA A 147 -24.27 -13.64 16.37
CA ALA A 147 -23.15 -12.92 16.97
C ALA A 147 -21.87 -13.71 16.69
N TYR A 148 -21.06 -13.22 15.74
CA TYR A 148 -19.80 -13.86 15.37
C TYR A 148 -18.68 -13.40 16.30
N LEU A 149 -18.36 -14.21 17.30
CA LEU A 149 -17.34 -13.96 18.31
C LEU A 149 -15.98 -14.48 17.88
N PHE A 150 -14.94 -13.78 18.32
CA PHE A 150 -13.55 -14.11 18.05
C PHE A 150 -12.71 -13.93 19.32
N TYR A 151 -11.74 -14.83 19.51
CA TYR A 151 -10.57 -14.46 20.29
C TYR A 151 -9.87 -13.30 19.59
N LYS A 152 -9.44 -12.27 20.32
CA LYS A 152 -8.79 -11.10 19.71
C LYS A 152 -7.86 -10.39 20.67
N TRP A 153 -6.82 -9.77 20.12
CA TRP A 153 -6.00 -8.79 20.85
C TRP A 153 -6.81 -7.51 21.09
N ALA A 154 -6.32 -6.65 22.00
CA ALA A 154 -7.01 -5.40 22.31
C ALA A 154 -6.98 -4.39 21.15
N GLY A 155 -5.93 -4.43 20.34
CA GLY A 155 -5.74 -3.64 19.12
C GLY A 155 -4.56 -4.20 18.33
N HIS A 156 -4.36 -3.72 17.09
CA HIS A 156 -3.20 -4.13 16.30
C HIS A 156 -1.89 -3.64 16.97
N PRO A 157 -0.78 -4.38 16.85
CA PRO A 157 0.48 -3.95 17.46
C PRO A 157 0.90 -2.54 17.02
N GLY A 158 1.07 -1.64 17.99
CA GLY A 158 1.42 -0.23 17.74
C GLY A 158 0.25 0.69 17.40
N GLN A 159 -0.99 0.18 17.45
CA GLN A 159 -2.21 0.97 17.35
C GLN A 159 -2.94 1.00 18.71
N PRO A 160 -3.82 2.00 18.94
CA PRO A 160 -4.68 2.02 20.12
C PRO A 160 -5.59 0.78 20.19
N ASP A 161 -6.01 0.44 21.41
CA ASP A 161 -7.04 -0.57 21.62
C ASP A 161 -8.35 -0.16 20.93
N ASP A 162 -9.01 -1.12 20.32
CA ASP A 162 -10.35 -0.93 19.75
C ASP A 162 -11.44 -0.98 20.82
N GLU A 163 -12.66 -0.60 20.42
CA GLU A 163 -13.80 -0.48 21.34
C GLU A 163 -14.30 -1.80 21.95
N TYR A 164 -13.90 -2.95 21.40
CA TYR A 164 -14.26 -4.26 21.93
C TYR A 164 -13.25 -4.73 22.99
N GLY A 165 -12.01 -4.26 22.90
CA GLY A 165 -10.91 -4.69 23.76
C GLY A 165 -10.51 -6.15 23.51
N ALA A 166 -9.66 -6.69 24.37
CA ALA A 166 -9.18 -8.07 24.25
C ALA A 166 -10.23 -9.10 24.68
N ALA A 167 -10.30 -10.20 23.96
CA ALA A 167 -11.02 -11.42 24.35
C ALA A 167 -10.06 -12.60 24.20
N LEU A 168 -9.41 -12.97 25.31
CA LEU A 168 -8.35 -14.00 25.34
C LEU A 168 -8.68 -15.15 26.31
N ASP A 169 -9.88 -15.10 26.90
CA ASP A 169 -10.39 -16.07 27.87
C ASP A 169 -11.94 -16.12 27.82
N PRO A 170 -12.59 -17.09 28.48
CA PRO A 170 -14.06 -17.21 28.50
C PRO A 170 -14.78 -15.93 28.97
N ALA A 171 -14.22 -15.19 29.92
CA ALA A 171 -14.85 -13.98 30.45
C ALA A 171 -14.84 -12.84 29.42
N GLY A 172 -13.73 -12.68 28.70
CA GLY A 172 -13.60 -11.75 27.58
C GLY A 172 -14.55 -12.09 26.44
N VAL A 173 -14.70 -13.37 26.09
CA VAL A 173 -15.65 -13.83 25.07
C VAL A 173 -17.10 -13.53 25.47
N VAL A 174 -17.48 -13.75 26.73
CA VAL A 174 -18.83 -13.40 27.22
C VAL A 174 -19.05 -11.89 27.22
N LYS A 175 -18.05 -11.08 27.60
CA LYS A 175 -18.13 -9.62 27.55
C LYS A 175 -18.33 -9.12 26.11
N GLN A 176 -17.60 -9.71 25.16
CA GLN A 176 -17.72 -9.43 23.73
C GLN A 176 -19.14 -9.79 23.24
N ALA A 177 -19.65 -10.97 23.60
CA ALA A 177 -21.00 -11.40 23.26
C ALA A 177 -22.08 -10.43 23.78
N LYS A 178 -21.97 -9.98 25.03
CA LYS A 178 -22.90 -9.00 25.61
C LYS A 178 -22.91 -7.70 24.80
N LYS A 179 -21.73 -7.13 24.52
CA LYS A 179 -21.63 -5.89 23.72
C LYS A 179 -22.31 -6.04 22.36
N ILE A 180 -22.04 -7.12 21.64
CA ILE A 180 -22.61 -7.35 20.30
C ILE A 180 -24.12 -7.60 20.38
N ILE A 181 -24.60 -8.40 21.33
CA ILE A 181 -26.03 -8.70 21.47
C ILE A 181 -26.81 -7.46 21.94
N ASP A 182 -26.26 -6.66 22.84
CA ASP A 182 -26.90 -5.41 23.30
C ASP A 182 -27.08 -4.42 22.15
N GLU A 183 -26.15 -4.40 21.18
CA GLU A 183 -26.20 -3.49 20.04
C GLU A 183 -27.09 -4.00 18.90
N TYR A 184 -26.99 -5.28 18.54
CA TYR A 184 -27.65 -5.83 17.34
C TYR A 184 -28.86 -6.73 17.64
N GLY A 185 -28.97 -7.23 18.87
CA GLY A 185 -30.04 -8.13 19.31
C GLY A 185 -29.92 -9.57 18.83
N PHE A 186 -28.73 -10.02 18.41
CA PHE A 186 -28.54 -11.36 17.84
C PHE A 186 -29.05 -12.47 18.75
N LYS A 187 -29.68 -13.48 18.14
CA LYS A 187 -30.35 -14.60 18.82
C LYS A 187 -29.68 -15.95 18.62
N ALA A 188 -28.48 -15.95 18.06
CA ALA A 188 -27.59 -17.10 17.95
C ALA A 188 -26.15 -16.60 18.11
N ILE A 189 -25.24 -17.44 18.58
CA ILE A 189 -23.84 -17.08 18.82
C ILE A 189 -22.95 -18.10 18.12
N LYS A 190 -21.93 -17.63 17.41
CA LYS A 190 -20.87 -18.44 16.83
C LYS A 190 -19.53 -18.00 17.41
N LEU A 191 -18.73 -18.92 17.93
CA LEU A 191 -17.36 -18.66 18.37
C LEU A 191 -16.37 -19.21 17.33
N LYS A 192 -15.50 -18.33 16.82
CA LYS A 192 -14.28 -18.72 16.09
C LYS A 192 -13.28 -19.33 17.08
N GLY A 193 -12.97 -20.60 16.90
CA GLY A 193 -12.00 -21.37 17.68
C GLY A 193 -10.75 -21.71 16.87
N GLY A 194 -10.07 -22.79 17.27
CA GLY A 194 -8.80 -23.21 16.69
C GLY A 194 -7.62 -22.31 17.06
N VAL A 195 -7.80 -21.46 18.07
CA VAL A 195 -6.81 -20.47 18.54
C VAL A 195 -6.15 -20.97 19.83
N TYR A 196 -6.97 -21.45 20.76
CA TYR A 196 -6.52 -21.96 22.05
C TYR A 196 -6.67 -23.48 22.11
N PRO A 197 -6.05 -24.15 23.11
CA PRO A 197 -6.29 -25.57 23.33
C PRO A 197 -7.79 -25.88 23.43
N PRO A 198 -8.28 -26.98 22.83
CA PRO A 198 -9.72 -27.28 22.71
C PRO A 198 -10.48 -27.24 24.05
N ALA A 199 -9.83 -27.59 25.16
CA ALA A 199 -10.43 -27.54 26.49
C ALA A 199 -10.82 -26.11 26.92
N GLN A 200 -10.04 -25.10 26.55
CA GLN A 200 -10.34 -23.70 26.87
C GLN A 200 -11.49 -23.17 26.00
N GLU A 201 -11.57 -23.60 24.74
CA GLU A 201 -12.66 -23.22 23.84
C GLU A 201 -13.98 -23.89 24.24
N VAL A 202 -13.93 -25.15 24.71
CA VAL A 202 -15.06 -25.85 25.36
C VAL A 202 -15.52 -25.10 26.61
N GLU A 203 -14.60 -24.64 27.46
CA GLU A 203 -14.93 -23.82 28.63
C GLU A 203 -15.60 -22.50 28.23
N ALA A 204 -15.12 -21.83 27.17
CA ALA A 204 -15.74 -20.63 26.65
C ALA A 204 -17.18 -20.87 26.16
N ILE A 205 -17.43 -21.96 25.42
CA ILE A 205 -18.78 -22.34 25.00
C ILE A 205 -19.69 -22.65 26.20
N LYS A 206 -19.21 -23.41 27.19
CA LYS A 206 -19.99 -23.71 28.41
C LYS A 206 -20.31 -22.43 29.20
N THR A 207 -19.39 -21.47 29.23
CA THR A 207 -19.58 -20.17 29.88
C THR A 207 -20.58 -19.30 29.11
N LEU A 208 -20.53 -19.29 27.78
CA LEU A 208 -21.53 -18.64 26.93
C LEU A 208 -22.93 -19.26 27.14
N HIS A 209 -23.01 -20.59 27.23
CA HIS A 209 -24.27 -21.29 27.48
C HIS A 209 -24.90 -20.89 28.82
N ALA A 210 -24.09 -20.76 29.86
CA ALA A 210 -24.54 -20.29 31.17
C ALA A 210 -24.95 -18.81 31.15
N ALA A 211 -24.24 -17.97 30.40
CA ALA A 211 -24.50 -16.53 30.32
C ALA A 211 -25.72 -16.18 29.44
N PHE A 212 -26.01 -17.00 28.42
CA PHE A 212 -27.11 -16.81 27.47
C PHE A 212 -27.98 -18.07 27.33
N PRO A 213 -28.76 -18.44 28.37
CA PRO A 213 -29.57 -19.65 28.34
C PRO A 213 -30.58 -19.65 27.19
N GLY A 214 -30.65 -20.75 26.44
CA GLY A 214 -31.60 -20.93 25.33
C GLY A 214 -31.18 -20.28 24.01
N VAL A 215 -30.05 -19.57 23.96
CA VAL A 215 -29.47 -19.05 22.72
C VAL A 215 -28.68 -20.16 22.02
N PRO A 216 -28.93 -20.48 20.74
CA PRO A 216 -28.15 -21.45 19.98
C PRO A 216 -26.67 -21.06 19.90
N LEU A 217 -25.78 -22.01 20.17
CA LEU A 217 -24.33 -21.81 20.16
C LEU A 217 -23.66 -22.65 19.08
N ARG A 218 -22.64 -22.10 18.43
CA ARG A 218 -21.84 -22.78 17.41
C ARG A 218 -20.36 -22.60 17.71
N LEU A 219 -19.55 -23.60 17.40
CA LEU A 219 -18.09 -23.55 17.53
C LEU A 219 -17.45 -23.95 16.20
N ASP A 220 -16.52 -23.13 15.73
CA ASP A 220 -15.82 -23.31 14.45
C ASP A 220 -14.29 -23.18 14.64
N PRO A 221 -13.54 -24.28 14.76
CA PRO A 221 -12.08 -24.26 14.83
C PRO A 221 -11.38 -24.33 13.45
N ASN A 222 -12.10 -24.24 12.33
CA ASN A 222 -11.56 -24.30 10.98
C ASN A 222 -10.53 -25.42 10.75
N ALA A 223 -10.95 -26.66 11.05
CA ALA A 223 -10.19 -27.89 10.88
C ALA A 223 -8.88 -27.98 11.69
N ALA A 224 -8.73 -27.18 12.75
CA ALA A 224 -7.52 -27.17 13.58
C ALA A 224 -7.31 -28.46 14.41
N TRP A 225 -8.32 -29.33 14.54
CA TRP A 225 -8.25 -30.49 15.41
C TRP A 225 -8.10 -31.80 14.64
N THR A 226 -7.52 -32.78 15.34
CA THR A 226 -7.56 -34.17 14.88
C THR A 226 -8.97 -34.75 15.02
N VAL A 227 -9.25 -35.86 14.33
CA VAL A 227 -10.51 -36.60 14.47
C VAL A 227 -10.77 -37.01 15.93
N GLU A 228 -9.76 -37.47 16.66
CA GLU A 228 -9.94 -37.91 18.06
C GLU A 228 -10.23 -36.75 19.00
N THR A 229 -9.54 -35.62 18.82
CA THR A 229 -9.83 -34.38 19.55
C THR A 229 -11.24 -33.88 19.25
N SER A 230 -11.66 -33.93 17.98
CA SER A 230 -12.99 -33.52 17.55
C SER A 230 -14.09 -34.36 18.19
N LYS A 231 -13.92 -35.68 18.26
CA LYS A 231 -14.84 -36.59 18.96
C LYS A 231 -14.91 -36.27 20.46
N TRP A 232 -13.78 -35.96 21.08
CA TRP A 232 -13.74 -35.56 22.49
C TRP A 232 -14.51 -34.26 22.71
N VAL A 233 -14.29 -33.22 21.89
CA VAL A 233 -15.02 -31.94 21.97
C VAL A 233 -16.52 -32.14 21.75
N ALA A 234 -16.91 -32.91 20.73
CA ALA A 234 -18.31 -33.20 20.46
C ALA A 234 -19.01 -33.87 21.65
N LYS A 235 -18.31 -34.75 22.37
CA LYS A 235 -18.84 -35.36 23.60
C LYS A 235 -18.96 -34.34 24.74
N GLU A 236 -17.97 -33.46 24.91
CA GLU A 236 -17.98 -32.44 25.96
C GLU A 236 -19.05 -31.34 25.77
N LEU A 237 -19.49 -31.15 24.52
CA LEU A 237 -20.49 -30.15 24.12
C LEU A 237 -21.85 -30.76 23.75
N GLU A 238 -22.07 -32.03 24.12
CA GLU A 238 -23.33 -32.73 23.89
C GLU A 238 -24.51 -31.97 24.52
N GLY A 239 -25.53 -31.67 23.71
CA GLY A 239 -26.71 -30.92 24.13
C GLY A 239 -26.50 -29.41 24.31
N ILE A 240 -25.30 -28.87 24.04
CA ILE A 240 -24.98 -27.46 24.24
C ILE A 240 -24.96 -26.68 22.93
N VAL A 241 -24.30 -27.21 21.89
CA VAL A 241 -24.15 -26.53 20.60
C VAL A 241 -25.23 -26.95 19.60
N GLU A 242 -25.66 -26.00 18.79
CA GLU A 242 -26.59 -26.18 17.67
C GLU A 242 -25.98 -27.06 16.57
N TYR A 243 -24.71 -26.80 16.25
CA TYR A 243 -23.86 -27.63 15.40
C TYR A 243 -22.38 -27.37 15.72
N LEU A 244 -21.52 -28.30 15.33
CA LEU A 244 -20.07 -28.16 15.38
C LEU A 244 -19.53 -28.01 13.95
N GLU A 245 -18.91 -26.89 13.65
CA GLU A 245 -18.51 -26.53 12.29
C GLU A 245 -17.05 -26.89 12.04
N ASP A 246 -16.74 -27.57 10.94
CA ASP A 246 -15.38 -27.94 10.50
C ASP A 246 -14.41 -28.34 11.65
N PRO A 247 -14.75 -29.29 12.56
CA PRO A 247 -13.84 -29.65 13.64
C PRO A 247 -12.58 -30.39 13.17
N ALA A 248 -12.66 -31.15 12.07
CA ALA A 248 -11.56 -31.94 11.51
C ALA A 248 -11.39 -31.64 10.01
N PRO A 249 -10.17 -31.81 9.45
CA PRO A 249 -9.94 -31.57 8.02
C PRO A 249 -10.54 -32.67 7.15
N GLU A 250 -10.83 -32.30 5.90
CA GLU A 250 -11.29 -33.16 4.81
C GLU A 250 -12.64 -33.87 5.03
N ILE A 251 -13.22 -34.39 3.94
CA ILE A 251 -14.51 -35.09 3.97
C ILE A 251 -14.44 -36.36 4.83
N GLU A 252 -13.34 -37.11 4.73
CA GLU A 252 -13.13 -38.36 5.46
C GLU A 252 -13.02 -38.13 6.98
N GLY A 253 -12.31 -37.06 7.38
CA GLY A 253 -12.16 -36.67 8.77
C GLY A 253 -13.49 -36.25 9.38
N MET A 254 -14.22 -35.39 8.67
CA MET A 254 -15.57 -34.97 9.05
C MET A 254 -16.53 -36.16 9.18
N ALA A 255 -16.54 -37.09 8.22
CA ALA A 255 -17.36 -38.30 8.29
C ALA A 255 -17.01 -39.21 9.48
N ALA A 256 -15.73 -39.31 9.85
CA ALA A 256 -15.31 -40.07 11.01
C ALA A 256 -15.78 -39.45 12.34
N VAL A 257 -15.85 -38.11 12.42
CA VAL A 257 -16.37 -37.38 13.58
C VAL A 257 -17.90 -37.45 13.62
N ALA A 258 -18.58 -37.26 12.49
CA ALA A 258 -20.04 -37.26 12.39
C ALA A 258 -20.67 -38.57 12.87
N LYS A 259 -19.97 -39.71 12.73
CA LYS A 259 -20.42 -41.01 13.25
C LYS A 259 -20.48 -41.10 14.78
N ALA A 260 -19.73 -40.25 15.49
CA ALA A 260 -19.61 -40.27 16.95
C ALA A 260 -20.21 -39.04 17.63
N ALA A 261 -20.33 -37.91 16.92
CA ALA A 261 -20.94 -36.69 17.43
C ALA A 261 -22.46 -36.83 17.55
N SER A 262 -23.04 -36.26 18.62
CA SER A 262 -24.50 -36.22 18.81
C SER A 262 -25.15 -35.00 18.17
N MET A 263 -24.40 -33.89 18.01
CA MET A 263 -24.82 -32.72 17.23
C MET A 263 -24.47 -32.88 15.75
N PRO A 264 -25.19 -32.19 14.84
CA PRO A 264 -24.83 -32.18 13.43
C PRO A 264 -23.49 -31.47 13.20
N LEU A 265 -22.72 -31.93 12.20
CA LEU A 265 -21.54 -31.24 11.72
C LEU A 265 -21.89 -30.27 10.59
N ALA A 266 -21.31 -29.08 10.65
CA ALA A 266 -21.44 -28.04 9.64
C ALA A 266 -20.13 -27.82 8.87
N THR A 267 -20.17 -27.28 7.65
CA THR A 267 -18.95 -27.00 6.89
C THR A 267 -19.05 -25.79 5.95
N ASN A 268 -17.95 -25.05 5.86
CA ASN A 268 -17.57 -24.18 4.74
C ASN A 268 -16.12 -24.42 4.28
N MET A 269 -15.55 -25.59 4.57
CA MET A 269 -14.19 -25.97 4.14
C MET A 269 -14.21 -27.26 3.31
N ALA A 270 -14.71 -28.36 3.87
CA ALA A 270 -14.75 -29.66 3.20
C ALA A 270 -15.69 -29.67 1.99
N VAL A 271 -16.81 -28.93 2.05
CA VAL A 271 -17.79 -28.83 0.96
C VAL A 271 -18.00 -27.37 0.57
N VAL A 272 -17.30 -26.93 -0.48
CA VAL A 272 -17.29 -25.53 -0.95
C VAL A 272 -17.51 -25.40 -2.47
N ALA A 273 -17.82 -26.51 -3.13
CA ALA A 273 -18.14 -26.57 -4.55
C ALA A 273 -19.13 -27.71 -4.82
N PHE A 274 -19.91 -27.61 -5.89
CA PHE A 274 -20.87 -28.65 -6.27
C PHE A 274 -20.22 -30.02 -6.51
N SER A 275 -18.96 -30.06 -6.95
CA SER A 275 -18.18 -31.28 -7.13
C SER A 275 -17.92 -32.07 -5.84
N HIS A 276 -18.01 -31.42 -4.67
CA HIS A 276 -17.76 -32.07 -3.38
C HIS A 276 -19.02 -32.73 -2.80
N LEU A 277 -20.21 -32.31 -3.25
CA LEU A 277 -21.49 -32.81 -2.75
C LEU A 277 -21.64 -34.33 -2.90
N PRO A 278 -21.34 -34.96 -4.06
CA PRO A 278 -21.51 -36.41 -4.21
C PRO A 278 -20.70 -37.22 -3.19
N THR A 279 -19.43 -36.87 -2.98
CA THR A 279 -18.55 -37.57 -2.03
C THR A 279 -19.00 -37.33 -0.59
N SER A 280 -19.37 -36.10 -0.24
CA SER A 280 -19.86 -35.77 1.10
C SER A 280 -21.16 -36.50 1.44
N ILE A 281 -22.13 -36.52 0.51
CA ILE A 281 -23.40 -37.25 0.66
C ILE A 281 -23.15 -38.75 0.83
N LEU A 282 -22.27 -39.33 0.01
CA LEU A 282 -21.96 -40.76 0.07
C LEU A 282 -21.34 -41.16 1.43
N GLN A 283 -20.48 -40.31 1.99
CA GLN A 283 -19.82 -40.57 3.27
C GLN A 283 -20.63 -40.09 4.49
N ASN A 284 -21.76 -39.40 4.28
CA ASN A 284 -22.50 -38.65 5.30
C ASN A 284 -21.57 -37.76 6.14
N ALA A 285 -20.69 -37.02 5.46
CA ALA A 285 -19.62 -36.28 6.11
C ALA A 285 -20.12 -35.09 6.93
N VAL A 286 -21.17 -34.41 6.44
CA VAL A 286 -21.74 -33.20 7.05
C VAL A 286 -23.25 -33.21 6.97
N GLN A 287 -23.91 -32.57 7.94
CA GLN A 287 -25.37 -32.50 8.05
C GLN A 287 -25.89 -31.08 7.82
N VAL A 288 -25.03 -30.08 7.95
CA VAL A 288 -25.31 -28.67 7.64
C VAL A 288 -24.27 -28.16 6.64
N VAL A 289 -24.70 -27.57 5.54
CA VAL A 289 -23.80 -26.85 4.62
C VAL A 289 -23.95 -25.36 4.85
N LEU A 290 -22.84 -24.64 5.03
CA LEU A 290 -22.87 -23.19 5.03
C LEU A 290 -22.77 -22.69 3.58
N SER A 291 -23.88 -22.16 3.08
CA SER A 291 -23.92 -21.49 1.79
C SER A 291 -23.08 -20.20 1.82
N ASP A 292 -22.51 -19.84 0.68
CA ASP A 292 -21.85 -18.56 0.48
C ASP A 292 -21.88 -18.20 -1.00
N HIS A 293 -22.73 -17.25 -1.37
CA HIS A 293 -22.91 -16.93 -2.77
C HIS A 293 -21.61 -16.45 -3.44
N HIS A 294 -20.68 -15.85 -2.68
CA HIS A 294 -19.41 -15.33 -3.21
C HIS A 294 -18.53 -16.42 -3.82
N PHE A 295 -18.64 -17.68 -3.39
CA PHE A 295 -17.86 -18.79 -3.94
C PHE A 295 -18.69 -19.97 -4.47
N TRP A 296 -19.98 -20.03 -4.17
CA TRP A 296 -20.93 -20.97 -4.79
C TRP A 296 -21.50 -20.48 -6.13
N GLY A 297 -21.19 -19.25 -6.54
CA GLY A 297 -21.46 -18.73 -7.88
C GLY A 297 -22.77 -17.96 -8.01
N GLY A 298 -23.01 -17.05 -7.06
CA GLY A 298 -24.16 -16.15 -7.09
C GLY A 298 -25.41 -16.70 -6.39
N LEU A 299 -26.48 -15.91 -6.41
CA LEU A 299 -27.68 -16.15 -5.61
C LEU A 299 -28.48 -17.34 -6.16
N ARG A 300 -28.66 -17.44 -7.48
CA ARG A 300 -29.42 -18.56 -8.08
C ARG A 300 -28.73 -19.90 -7.88
N LYS A 301 -27.40 -19.97 -8.01
CA LYS A 301 -26.66 -21.21 -7.71
C LYS A 301 -26.75 -21.58 -6.23
N SER A 302 -26.77 -20.59 -5.34
CA SER A 302 -26.99 -20.83 -3.91
C SER A 302 -28.40 -21.39 -3.62
N GLN A 303 -29.44 -20.98 -4.36
CA GLN A 303 -30.76 -21.63 -4.28
C GLN A 303 -30.74 -23.07 -4.80
N THR A 304 -29.96 -23.36 -5.84
CA THR A 304 -29.75 -24.74 -6.32
C THR A 304 -29.08 -25.59 -5.23
N LEU A 305 -28.04 -25.06 -4.56
CA LEU A 305 -27.44 -25.73 -3.39
C LEU A 305 -28.50 -25.99 -2.32
N ALA A 306 -29.31 -24.99 -1.98
CA ALA A 306 -30.37 -25.12 -0.99
C ALA A 306 -31.35 -26.25 -1.33
N ALA A 307 -31.78 -26.34 -2.59
CA ALA A 307 -32.66 -27.40 -3.07
C ALA A 307 -31.99 -28.79 -3.00
N ILE A 308 -30.69 -28.89 -3.32
CA ILE A 308 -29.93 -30.14 -3.20
C ILE A 308 -29.83 -30.56 -1.73
N CYS A 309 -29.51 -29.64 -0.82
CA CYS A 309 -29.47 -29.91 0.61
C CYS A 309 -30.82 -30.43 1.11
N ALA A 310 -31.92 -29.75 0.79
CA ALA A 310 -33.26 -30.20 1.16
C ALA A 310 -33.59 -31.60 0.60
N THR A 311 -33.22 -31.87 -0.65
CA THR A 311 -33.46 -33.18 -1.32
C THR A 311 -32.74 -34.32 -0.60
N TRP A 312 -31.52 -34.07 -0.11
CA TRP A 312 -30.70 -35.06 0.58
C TRP A 312 -30.81 -35.02 2.11
N GLY A 313 -31.76 -34.25 2.65
CA GLY A 313 -31.98 -34.15 4.10
C GLY A 313 -30.88 -33.41 4.87
N MET A 314 -30.00 -32.69 4.17
CA MET A 314 -29.04 -31.77 4.78
C MET A 314 -29.71 -30.42 5.06
N ARG A 315 -29.27 -29.75 6.12
CA ARG A 315 -29.72 -28.38 6.46
C ARG A 315 -28.78 -27.34 5.86
N LEU A 316 -29.20 -26.08 5.90
CA LEU A 316 -28.48 -24.97 5.29
C LEU A 316 -28.33 -23.80 6.27
N SER A 317 -27.10 -23.32 6.40
CA SER A 317 -26.77 -22.04 7.05
C SER A 317 -26.05 -21.14 6.03
N MET A 318 -25.49 -20.01 6.45
CA MET A 318 -24.75 -19.10 5.58
C MET A 318 -23.44 -18.65 6.21
N HIS A 319 -22.34 -18.87 5.49
CA HIS A 319 -20.99 -18.41 5.85
C HIS A 319 -20.81 -16.93 5.47
N SER A 320 -19.84 -16.27 6.11
CA SER A 320 -19.41 -14.92 5.76
C SER A 320 -17.92 -14.71 5.95
N ASN A 321 -17.35 -13.76 5.21
CA ASN A 321 -16.06 -13.12 5.49
C ASN A 321 -16.27 -11.65 5.85
N SER A 322 -15.20 -10.90 6.16
CA SER A 322 -15.25 -9.43 6.21
C SER A 322 -15.83 -8.88 4.89
N HIS A 323 -16.97 -8.18 4.96
CA HIS A 323 -17.76 -7.75 3.81
C HIS A 323 -18.43 -6.39 4.06
N LEU A 324 -18.92 -5.75 2.99
CA LEU A 324 -19.62 -4.46 3.03
C LEU A 324 -21.13 -4.61 2.80
N GLY A 325 -21.83 -3.48 2.64
CA GLY A 325 -23.29 -3.42 2.52
C GLY A 325 -23.87 -4.07 1.26
N ILE A 326 -23.09 -4.18 0.16
CA ILE A 326 -23.54 -4.84 -1.07
C ILE A 326 -23.70 -6.34 -0.83
N SER A 327 -22.67 -6.98 -0.25
CA SER A 327 -22.74 -8.40 0.13
C SER A 327 -23.85 -8.65 1.15
N LEU A 328 -23.99 -7.78 2.16
CA LEU A 328 -25.01 -7.93 3.19
C LEU A 328 -26.44 -7.90 2.59
N ALA A 329 -26.69 -6.98 1.64
CA ALA A 329 -27.97 -6.92 0.94
C ALA A 329 -28.22 -8.20 0.11
N ALA A 330 -27.22 -8.68 -0.63
CA ALA A 330 -27.33 -9.89 -1.44
C ALA A 330 -27.59 -11.14 -0.59
N MET A 331 -26.86 -11.30 0.53
CA MET A 331 -27.06 -12.35 1.52
C MET A 331 -28.48 -12.32 2.11
N THR A 332 -28.96 -11.12 2.45
CA THR A 332 -30.31 -10.93 3.03
C THR A 332 -31.40 -11.30 2.03
N HIS A 333 -31.30 -10.86 0.77
CA HIS A 333 -32.28 -11.24 -0.26
C HIS A 333 -32.29 -12.75 -0.49
N LEU A 334 -31.12 -13.38 -0.62
CA LEU A 334 -30.99 -14.83 -0.78
C LEU A 334 -31.61 -15.60 0.40
N ALA A 335 -31.22 -15.26 1.62
CA ALA A 335 -31.73 -15.92 2.81
C ALA A 335 -33.24 -15.70 2.98
N SER A 336 -33.75 -14.52 2.64
CA SER A 336 -35.19 -14.25 2.73
C SER A 336 -36.04 -15.10 1.77
N ALA A 337 -35.50 -15.42 0.59
CA ALA A 337 -36.18 -16.17 -0.47
C ALA A 337 -35.80 -17.66 -0.51
N THR A 338 -35.08 -18.16 0.50
CA THR A 338 -34.65 -19.58 0.58
C THR A 338 -35.35 -20.25 1.76
N PRO A 339 -36.38 -21.09 1.54
CA PRO A 339 -37.22 -21.61 2.63
C PRO A 339 -36.47 -22.42 3.67
N ASN A 340 -35.57 -23.30 3.25
CA ASN A 340 -34.80 -24.21 4.11
C ASN A 340 -33.46 -23.63 4.61
N LEU A 341 -33.23 -22.32 4.42
CA LEU A 341 -32.19 -21.59 5.14
C LEU A 341 -32.80 -21.08 6.44
N ASP A 342 -32.86 -21.96 7.44
CA ASP A 342 -33.56 -21.79 8.70
C ASP A 342 -32.63 -21.40 9.86
N TYR A 343 -31.35 -21.74 9.78
CA TYR A 343 -30.32 -21.26 10.70
C TYR A 343 -30.02 -19.77 10.50
N ALA A 344 -29.72 -19.07 11.60
CA ALA A 344 -29.24 -17.69 11.53
C ALA A 344 -27.94 -17.60 10.72
N CYS A 345 -27.84 -16.62 9.82
CA CYS A 345 -26.68 -16.41 8.96
C CYS A 345 -25.48 -15.85 9.74
N ASP A 346 -24.26 -16.11 9.28
CA ASP A 346 -23.09 -15.44 9.82
C ASP A 346 -22.90 -14.06 9.18
N THR A 347 -22.34 -13.11 9.93
CA THR A 347 -21.90 -11.82 9.39
C THR A 347 -20.73 -11.26 10.20
N HIS A 348 -19.83 -10.56 9.51
CA HIS A 348 -18.75 -9.80 10.12
C HIS A 348 -19.14 -8.34 10.40
N TRP A 349 -20.42 -7.97 10.23
CA TRP A 349 -20.90 -6.59 10.34
C TRP A 349 -20.46 -5.85 11.62
N PRO A 350 -20.46 -6.46 12.83
CA PRO A 350 -20.02 -5.78 14.05
C PRO A 350 -18.53 -5.41 14.08
N TRP A 351 -17.70 -6.10 13.28
CA TRP A 351 -16.24 -5.95 13.28
C TRP A 351 -15.74 -4.82 12.38
N LYS A 352 -16.57 -4.43 11.41
CA LYS A 352 -16.32 -3.29 10.52
C LYS A 352 -16.67 -1.98 11.24
N PRO A 353 -15.88 -0.91 11.10
CA PRO A 353 -16.29 0.41 11.56
C PRO A 353 -17.67 0.80 11.02
N ARG A 354 -18.46 1.47 11.86
CA ARG A 354 -19.87 1.80 11.55
C ARG A 354 -20.00 2.80 10.39
N ASP A 355 -19.00 3.64 10.20
CA ASP A 355 -18.93 4.69 9.19
C ASP A 355 -18.31 4.24 7.86
N GLU A 356 -17.64 3.09 7.83
CA GLU A 356 -16.99 2.56 6.62
C GLU A 356 -17.92 1.62 5.86
N ASP A 357 -18.56 2.10 4.81
CA ASP A 357 -19.28 1.29 3.82
C ASP A 357 -19.25 1.99 2.46
N VAL A 358 -19.61 1.29 1.39
CA VAL A 358 -19.73 1.88 0.04
C VAL A 358 -21.17 2.19 -0.35
N VAL A 359 -22.16 1.78 0.45
CA VAL A 359 -23.57 2.07 0.20
C VAL A 359 -24.08 3.28 0.96
N VAL A 360 -25.17 3.89 0.47
CA VAL A 360 -25.88 4.98 1.16
C VAL A 360 -26.48 4.46 2.49
N ASP A 361 -26.33 5.27 3.54
CA ASP A 361 -26.78 4.90 4.89
C ASP A 361 -28.31 4.81 5.00
N GLY A 362 -28.78 4.01 5.95
CA GLY A 362 -30.18 3.97 6.36
C GLY A 362 -31.06 2.95 5.63
N VAL A 363 -30.54 2.23 4.63
CA VAL A 363 -31.25 1.12 3.97
C VAL A 363 -31.18 -0.16 4.81
N LEU A 364 -29.97 -0.54 5.23
CA LEU A 364 -29.72 -1.80 5.94
C LEU A 364 -29.98 -1.60 7.44
N LYS A 365 -31.20 -1.93 7.88
CA LYS A 365 -31.66 -1.72 9.25
C LYS A 365 -31.73 -3.03 10.03
N TRP A 366 -30.94 -3.08 11.10
CA TRP A 366 -30.99 -4.14 12.10
C TRP A 366 -32.22 -3.98 12.99
N SER A 367 -32.90 -5.10 13.27
CA SER A 367 -33.96 -5.18 14.28
C SER A 367 -34.04 -6.60 14.82
N ASP A 368 -34.01 -6.72 16.15
CA ASP A 368 -34.26 -8.00 16.86
C ASP A 368 -33.33 -9.16 16.42
N GLY A 369 -32.05 -8.82 16.17
CA GLY A 369 -31.02 -9.79 15.77
C GLY A 369 -31.04 -10.18 14.29
N GLY A 370 -31.85 -9.53 13.48
CA GLY A 370 -31.85 -9.76 12.04
C GLY A 370 -31.97 -8.48 11.23
N LEU A 371 -31.72 -8.61 9.92
CA LEU A 371 -31.79 -7.51 8.98
C LEU A 371 -33.15 -7.53 8.27
N ASN A 372 -33.83 -6.39 8.26
CA ASN A 372 -35.05 -6.25 7.47
C ASN A 372 -34.71 -6.30 5.98
N VAL A 373 -35.44 -7.13 5.24
CA VAL A 373 -35.21 -7.32 3.80
C VAL A 373 -35.49 -6.01 3.07
N PRO A 374 -34.53 -5.45 2.30
CA PRO A 374 -34.78 -4.24 1.52
C PRO A 374 -35.94 -4.42 0.55
N THR A 375 -36.88 -3.48 0.52
CA THR A 375 -38.10 -3.57 -0.30
C THR A 375 -38.03 -2.79 -1.60
N ALA A 376 -37.02 -1.92 -1.76
CA ALA A 376 -36.81 -1.16 -2.99
C ALA A 376 -36.35 -2.09 -4.15
N PRO A 377 -36.57 -1.70 -5.42
CA PRO A 377 -36.18 -2.52 -6.57
C PRO A 377 -34.68 -2.87 -6.59
N GLY A 378 -34.36 -4.06 -7.10
CA GLY A 378 -32.99 -4.57 -7.11
C GLY A 378 -32.54 -5.03 -5.71
N LEU A 379 -31.27 -4.82 -5.38
CA LEU A 379 -30.74 -5.09 -4.04
C LEU A 379 -31.31 -4.12 -3.00
N GLY A 380 -31.87 -3.00 -3.44
CA GLY A 380 -32.43 -1.95 -2.58
C GLY A 380 -31.40 -1.01 -1.96
N VAL A 381 -30.11 -1.17 -2.30
CA VAL A 381 -29.00 -0.29 -1.91
C VAL A 381 -28.52 0.56 -3.09
N GLU A 382 -27.99 1.74 -2.79
CA GLU A 382 -27.37 2.65 -3.76
C GLU A 382 -25.91 2.89 -3.40
N LEU A 383 -25.06 3.12 -4.41
CA LEU A 383 -23.63 3.33 -4.24
C LEU A 383 -23.34 4.77 -3.80
N ASP A 384 -22.69 4.94 -2.65
CA ASP A 384 -22.09 6.21 -2.24
C ASP A 384 -20.70 6.35 -2.87
N ARG A 385 -20.64 7.11 -3.97
CA ARG A 385 -19.40 7.30 -4.74
C ARG A 385 -18.30 8.01 -3.95
N LYS A 386 -18.64 8.81 -2.94
CA LYS A 386 -17.63 9.49 -2.10
C LYS A 386 -17.00 8.49 -1.14
N LYS A 387 -17.81 7.65 -0.50
CA LYS A 387 -17.29 6.58 0.37
C LYS A 387 -16.49 5.55 -0.44
N LEU A 388 -16.97 5.17 -1.62
CA LEU A 388 -16.22 4.29 -2.53
C LEU A 388 -14.84 4.88 -2.87
N ALA A 389 -14.78 6.16 -3.25
CA ALA A 389 -13.51 6.82 -3.56
C ALA A 389 -12.58 6.89 -2.34
N HIS A 390 -13.12 7.11 -1.14
CA HIS A 390 -12.34 7.14 0.09
C HIS A 390 -11.71 5.76 0.41
N LEU A 391 -12.51 4.69 0.37
CA LEU A 391 -12.02 3.33 0.65
C LEU A 391 -11.12 2.80 -0.48
N HIS A 392 -11.31 3.26 -1.71
CA HIS A 392 -10.37 3.02 -2.80
C HIS A 392 -9.04 3.77 -2.58
N GLN A 393 -9.09 5.00 -2.09
CA GLN A 393 -7.89 5.75 -1.75
C GLN A 393 -7.12 5.07 -0.62
N LEU A 394 -7.80 4.53 0.39
CA LEU A 394 -7.19 3.73 1.46
C LEU A 394 -6.48 2.47 0.91
N TYR A 395 -7.05 1.84 -0.12
CA TYR A 395 -6.39 0.75 -0.85
C TYR A 395 -5.13 1.22 -1.60
N LEU A 396 -5.12 2.43 -2.15
CA LEU A 396 -4.00 3.00 -2.92
C LEU A 396 -2.91 3.64 -2.06
N ASP A 397 -3.24 4.17 -0.87
CA ASP A 397 -2.38 4.98 0.02
C ASP A 397 -1.25 4.20 0.70
N PHE A 398 -0.79 3.14 0.05
CA PHE A 398 0.27 2.29 0.52
C PHE A 398 1.51 2.36 -0.40
N PRO A 399 2.53 3.25 -0.19
CA PRO A 399 3.56 3.50 -1.22
C PRO A 399 5.08 3.47 -0.84
N PRO A 400 5.98 3.39 -1.87
CA PRO A 400 7.45 3.24 -1.81
C PRO A 400 8.30 4.32 -1.11
N GLY A 401 7.79 5.53 -0.88
CA GLY A 401 8.60 6.65 -0.38
C GLY A 401 9.15 6.47 1.04
N PHE A 402 8.55 5.55 1.80
CA PHE A 402 8.94 5.21 3.16
C PHE A 402 10.33 4.54 3.23
N VAL A 403 10.65 3.66 2.28
CA VAL A 403 11.94 2.96 2.21
C VAL A 403 13.09 3.96 2.07
N TYR A 404 12.91 4.93 1.18
CA TYR A 404 13.92 5.96 0.91
C TYR A 404 14.24 6.84 2.14
N GLY A 405 13.21 7.19 2.92
CA GLY A 405 13.40 7.97 4.14
C GLY A 405 14.18 7.23 5.21
N ILE A 406 13.97 5.92 5.33
CA ILE A 406 14.68 5.11 6.30
C ILE A 406 16.16 4.98 5.92
N ASP A 407 16.46 4.65 4.65
CA ASP A 407 17.84 4.39 4.18
C ASP A 407 18.74 5.65 4.23
N THR A 408 18.15 6.83 4.04
CA THR A 408 18.88 8.11 4.14
C THR A 408 19.00 8.63 5.56
N GLY A 409 17.97 8.46 6.40
CA GLY A 409 17.97 8.99 7.76
C GLY A 409 18.81 8.19 8.74
N ILE A 410 18.88 6.87 8.58
CA ILE A 410 19.45 5.98 9.62
C ILE A 410 20.96 6.16 9.80
N ILE A 411 21.68 6.64 8.78
CA ILE A 411 23.12 6.82 8.84
C ILE A 411 23.53 7.97 9.77
N ALA A 412 22.69 9.01 9.88
CA ALA A 412 22.99 10.21 10.65
C ALA A 412 23.09 9.93 12.16
N SER A 413 22.26 9.01 12.67
CA SER A 413 22.34 8.49 14.03
C SER A 413 23.45 7.45 14.16
N THR A 414 23.55 6.51 13.21
CA THR A 414 24.56 5.43 13.24
C THR A 414 25.99 5.96 13.39
N ILE A 415 26.40 6.98 12.63
CA ILE A 415 27.77 7.53 12.71
C ILE A 415 28.05 8.30 14.02
N ALA A 416 27.01 8.67 14.77
CA ALA A 416 27.12 9.39 16.03
C ALA A 416 27.31 8.44 17.22
N GLN A 417 26.83 7.20 17.11
CA GLN A 417 26.84 6.20 18.18
C GLN A 417 28.25 5.76 18.60
N THR A 418 28.42 5.54 19.90
CA THR A 418 29.72 5.28 20.54
C THR A 418 30.34 3.96 20.09
N THR A 419 29.55 2.87 20.04
CA THR A 419 30.07 1.55 19.64
C THR A 419 30.42 1.48 18.16
N PHE A 420 29.73 2.24 17.31
CA PHE A 420 30.07 2.37 15.89
C PHE A 420 31.43 3.05 15.73
N LYS A 421 31.66 4.15 16.45
CA LYS A 421 32.94 4.88 16.46
C LYS A 421 34.10 3.99 16.93
N SER A 422 33.93 3.26 18.02
CA SER A 422 34.98 2.36 18.53
C SER A 422 35.30 1.22 17.57
N TYR A 423 34.28 0.68 16.91
CA TYR A 423 34.44 -0.46 16.00
C TYR A 423 35.02 -0.07 14.64
N MET A 424 34.57 1.06 14.06
CA MET A 424 34.96 1.49 12.71
C MET A 424 36.19 2.41 12.71
N TYR A 425 36.41 3.22 13.74
CA TYR A 425 37.53 4.17 13.79
C TYR A 425 38.65 3.71 14.74
N GLY A 426 38.41 2.67 15.55
CA GLY A 426 39.37 2.19 16.53
C GLY A 426 39.52 3.15 17.72
N PRO A 427 40.67 3.14 18.43
CA PRO A 427 40.86 3.90 19.67
C PRO A 427 40.75 5.41 19.53
N SER A 428 40.89 5.96 18.32
CA SER A 428 40.79 7.40 18.09
C SER A 428 39.36 7.93 18.15
N MET A 429 38.33 7.05 18.07
CA MET A 429 36.89 7.34 18.14
C MET A 429 36.35 8.36 17.12
N ASP A 430 37.21 9.00 16.33
CA ASP A 430 36.89 9.85 15.20
C ASP A 430 37.92 9.66 14.09
N ASN A 431 37.44 9.68 12.85
CA ASN A 431 38.27 9.72 11.64
C ASN A 431 37.48 10.45 10.55
N VAL A 432 37.82 11.73 10.36
CA VAL A 432 37.11 12.63 9.45
C VAL A 432 37.07 12.08 8.02
N SER A 433 38.18 11.53 7.54
CA SER A 433 38.29 10.99 6.17
C SER A 433 37.43 9.76 5.97
N VAL A 434 37.43 8.82 6.92
CA VAL A 434 36.61 7.60 6.83
C VAL A 434 35.12 7.91 7.00
N ARG A 435 34.77 8.79 7.95
CA ARG A 435 33.38 9.28 8.12
C ARG A 435 32.87 9.94 6.84
N ALA A 436 33.67 10.86 6.27
CA ALA A 436 33.34 11.49 4.99
C ALA A 436 33.24 10.46 3.85
N GLY A 437 34.08 9.42 3.83
CA GLY A 437 34.01 8.30 2.89
C GLY A 437 32.72 7.49 2.99
N ILE A 438 32.25 7.19 4.21
CA ILE A 438 31.00 6.42 4.46
C ILE A 438 29.77 7.23 4.00
N VAL A 439 29.76 8.53 4.25
CA VAL A 439 28.67 9.42 3.83
C VAL A 439 28.71 9.65 2.31
N SER A 440 29.89 9.94 1.75
CA SER A 440 30.05 10.23 0.31
C SER A 440 29.93 9.00 -0.59
N GLY A 441 30.31 7.80 -0.11
CA GLY A 441 30.16 6.54 -0.83
C GLY A 441 28.72 6.28 -1.27
N TYR A 442 27.76 6.61 -0.42
CA TYR A 442 26.33 6.57 -0.75
C TYR A 442 25.95 7.47 -1.92
N TYR A 443 26.45 8.71 -1.93
CA TYR A 443 26.17 9.66 -3.02
C TYR A 443 26.89 9.29 -4.33
N ALA A 444 28.06 8.66 -4.24
CA ALA A 444 28.73 8.11 -5.41
C ALA A 444 27.89 7.00 -6.06
N GLY A 445 27.42 6.02 -5.27
CA GLY A 445 26.50 4.99 -5.72
C GLY A 445 25.20 5.55 -6.28
N TYR A 446 24.63 6.53 -5.59
CA TYR A 446 23.42 7.23 -5.99
C TYR A 446 23.52 7.89 -7.36
N ALA A 447 24.67 8.50 -7.70
CA ALA A 447 24.90 9.07 -9.01
C ALA A 447 24.87 8.00 -10.12
N PHE A 448 25.49 6.84 -9.88
CA PHE A 448 25.47 5.71 -10.83
C PHE A 448 24.08 5.08 -10.94
N GLY A 449 23.37 4.91 -9.82
CA GLY A 449 21.99 4.42 -9.80
C GLY A 449 21.03 5.35 -10.55
N SER A 450 21.14 6.66 -10.31
CA SER A 450 20.35 7.66 -11.03
C SER A 450 20.64 7.64 -12.53
N GLY A 451 21.90 7.45 -12.93
CA GLY A 451 22.28 7.31 -14.34
C GLY A 451 21.74 6.03 -14.98
N GLY A 452 21.72 4.91 -14.26
CA GLY A 452 21.19 3.62 -14.74
C GLY A 452 19.66 3.52 -14.75
N SER A 453 18.99 4.32 -13.92
CA SER A 453 17.53 4.30 -13.74
C SER A 453 16.75 4.51 -15.04
N ALA A 454 17.15 5.48 -15.86
CA ALA A 454 16.49 5.81 -17.13
C ALA A 454 16.59 4.64 -18.12
N TYR A 455 17.78 4.03 -18.22
CA TYR A 455 18.00 2.85 -19.05
C TYR A 455 17.13 1.67 -18.60
N CYS A 456 17.05 1.41 -17.30
CA CYS A 456 16.20 0.36 -16.75
C CYS A 456 14.71 0.66 -16.96
N MET A 457 14.26 1.91 -16.76
CA MET A 457 12.86 2.31 -16.99
C MET A 457 12.43 2.11 -18.43
N ASP A 458 13.34 2.32 -19.38
CA ASP A 458 13.08 2.18 -20.82
C ASP A 458 13.26 0.74 -21.33
N LYS A 459 14.09 -0.10 -20.69
CA LYS A 459 14.35 -1.49 -21.09
C LYS A 459 13.59 -2.55 -20.29
N MET A 460 13.18 -2.24 -19.06
CA MET A 460 12.50 -3.18 -18.16
C MET A 460 11.14 -2.65 -17.72
N SER A 461 10.73 -1.44 -18.10
CA SER A 461 9.54 -0.72 -17.59
C SER A 461 9.74 -0.18 -16.16
N ARG A 462 8.94 0.83 -15.81
CA ARG A 462 9.03 1.53 -14.51
C ARG A 462 8.77 0.57 -13.34
N ARG A 463 7.76 -0.31 -13.46
CA ARG A 463 7.43 -1.34 -12.45
C ARG A 463 8.60 -2.28 -12.16
N TRP A 464 9.19 -2.90 -13.17
CA TRP A 464 10.28 -3.86 -12.93
C TRP A 464 11.58 -3.16 -12.51
N THR A 465 11.75 -1.89 -12.87
CA THR A 465 12.82 -1.04 -12.33
C THR A 465 12.65 -0.84 -10.83
N LEU A 466 11.42 -0.52 -10.37
CA LEU A 466 11.07 -0.42 -8.94
C LEU A 466 11.28 -1.75 -8.17
N LEU A 467 11.06 -2.90 -8.81
CA LEU A 467 11.28 -4.20 -8.18
C LEU A 467 12.77 -4.51 -8.08
N PHE A 468 13.50 -4.28 -9.17
CA PHE A 468 14.93 -4.53 -9.27
C PHE A 468 15.69 -3.71 -8.23
N GLU A 469 15.38 -2.42 -8.09
CA GLU A 469 15.98 -1.58 -7.05
C GLU A 469 15.56 -2.02 -5.64
N ALA A 470 14.30 -2.40 -5.39
CA ALA A 470 13.87 -2.84 -4.06
C ALA A 470 14.64 -4.10 -3.60
N CYS A 471 14.91 -5.03 -4.51
CA CYS A 471 15.75 -6.20 -4.26
C CYS A 471 17.21 -5.81 -3.96
N ILE A 472 17.77 -4.85 -4.70
CA ILE A 472 19.12 -4.32 -4.43
C ILE A 472 19.17 -3.59 -3.08
N GLY A 473 18.13 -2.82 -2.73
CA GLY A 473 18.00 -2.15 -1.44
C GLY A 473 17.95 -3.13 -0.27
N ALA A 474 17.15 -4.19 -0.38
CA ALA A 474 17.09 -5.24 0.62
C ALA A 474 18.45 -5.95 0.80
N ALA A 475 19.13 -6.28 -0.30
CA ALA A 475 20.48 -6.86 -0.25
C ALA A 475 21.50 -5.87 0.35
N GLY A 476 21.42 -4.58 0.02
CA GLY A 476 22.24 -3.52 0.59
C GLY A 476 22.07 -3.40 2.10
N ALA A 477 20.83 -3.43 2.59
CA ALA A 477 20.52 -3.39 4.03
C ALA A 477 21.09 -4.58 4.81
N VAL A 478 20.98 -5.80 4.25
CA VAL A 478 21.58 -7.02 4.82
C VAL A 478 23.10 -6.88 4.93
N LEU A 479 23.74 -6.48 3.82
CA LEU A 479 25.20 -6.32 3.77
C LEU A 479 25.66 -5.22 4.74
N GLN A 480 24.92 -4.12 4.84
CA GLN A 480 25.29 -2.96 5.66
C GLN A 480 25.22 -3.31 7.15
N THR A 481 24.24 -4.12 7.55
CA THR A 481 24.12 -4.68 8.90
C THR A 481 25.28 -5.64 9.21
N ALA A 482 25.76 -6.39 8.21
CA ALA A 482 26.84 -7.36 8.34
C ALA A 482 28.26 -6.76 8.17
N ALA A 483 28.40 -5.44 8.02
CA ALA A 483 29.70 -4.82 7.80
C ALA A 483 30.68 -5.08 8.97
N VAL A 484 31.94 -5.42 8.64
CA VAL A 484 32.98 -5.75 9.63
C VAL A 484 34.17 -4.78 9.61
N ASN A 485 34.29 -3.94 8.59
CA ASN A 485 35.36 -2.94 8.51
C ASN A 485 34.90 -1.69 7.74
N PRO A 486 35.62 -0.56 7.84
CA PRO A 486 35.20 0.69 7.22
C PRO A 486 35.20 0.67 5.70
N ALA A 487 36.13 -0.06 5.06
CA ALA A 487 36.16 -0.17 3.61
C ALA A 487 34.93 -0.91 3.07
N MET A 488 34.54 -2.01 3.72
CA MET A 488 33.32 -2.76 3.46
C MET A 488 32.09 -1.86 3.65
N MET A 489 32.04 -1.05 4.72
CA MET A 489 30.97 -0.09 4.93
C MET A 489 30.89 0.93 3.78
N ILE A 490 32.00 1.51 3.32
CA ILE A 490 32.02 2.48 2.21
C ILE A 490 31.50 1.86 0.91
N VAL A 491 31.96 0.64 0.57
CA VAL A 491 31.54 -0.07 -0.65
C VAL A 491 30.06 -0.42 -0.59
N ILE A 492 29.58 -0.93 0.54
CA ILE A 492 28.16 -1.27 0.71
C ILE A 492 27.29 -0.02 0.70
N ARG A 493 27.77 1.09 1.27
CA ARG A 493 27.06 2.38 1.17
C ARG A 493 26.92 2.81 -0.29
N ALA A 494 27.92 2.61 -1.14
CA ALA A 494 27.79 2.83 -2.58
C ALA A 494 26.76 1.88 -3.22
N PHE A 495 26.68 0.62 -2.78
CA PHE A 495 25.66 -0.32 -3.25
C PHE A 495 24.24 0.07 -2.84
N SER A 496 24.00 0.42 -1.57
CA SER A 496 22.72 0.95 -1.10
C SER A 496 22.38 2.28 -1.79
N GLY A 497 23.39 3.12 -2.02
CA GLY A 497 23.26 4.35 -2.80
C GLY A 497 22.79 4.08 -4.23
N PHE A 498 23.31 3.04 -4.89
CA PHE A 498 22.89 2.64 -6.24
C PHE A 498 21.41 2.28 -6.31
N SER A 499 20.92 1.44 -5.38
CA SER A 499 19.48 1.15 -5.25
C SER A 499 18.67 2.44 -5.14
N THR A 500 19.01 3.27 -4.16
CA THR A 500 18.26 4.50 -3.91
C THR A 500 18.33 5.48 -5.07
N GLY A 501 19.48 5.57 -5.74
CA GLY A 501 19.65 6.38 -6.94
C GLY A 501 18.72 5.96 -8.06
N MET A 502 18.32 4.68 -8.14
CA MET A 502 17.33 4.19 -9.09
C MET A 502 15.89 4.54 -8.69
N VAL A 503 15.55 4.37 -7.40
CA VAL A 503 14.19 4.65 -6.87
C VAL A 503 13.81 6.10 -7.08
N TYR A 504 14.81 6.96 -6.89
CA TYR A 504 14.62 8.38 -6.73
C TYR A 504 14.04 9.09 -7.97
N PRO A 505 14.51 8.82 -9.21
CA PRO A 505 13.86 9.28 -10.43
C PRO A 505 12.70 8.38 -10.89
N THR A 506 12.71 7.08 -10.58
CA THR A 506 11.69 6.15 -11.08
C THR A 506 10.32 6.37 -10.44
N ALA A 507 10.27 6.52 -9.11
CA ALA A 507 9.02 6.71 -8.38
C ALA A 507 8.24 7.99 -8.78
N PRO A 508 8.83 9.20 -8.87
CA PRO A 508 8.08 10.39 -9.27
C PRO A 508 7.65 10.36 -10.74
N VAL A 509 8.43 9.74 -11.63
CA VAL A 509 8.03 9.53 -13.03
C VAL A 509 6.81 8.61 -13.10
N TYR A 510 6.85 7.50 -12.37
CA TYR A 510 5.72 6.57 -12.29
C TYR A 510 4.46 7.23 -11.72
N LEU A 511 4.56 7.99 -10.62
CA LEU A 511 3.43 8.72 -10.03
C LEU A 511 2.92 9.84 -10.93
N ALA A 512 3.81 10.55 -11.64
CA ALA A 512 3.42 11.62 -12.56
C ALA A 512 2.66 11.05 -13.77
N GLU A 513 3.10 9.90 -14.31
CA GLU A 513 2.43 9.18 -15.40
C GLU A 513 1.04 8.66 -15.00
N LEU A 514 0.85 8.28 -13.74
CA LEU A 514 -0.45 7.85 -13.18
C LEU A 514 -1.39 9.02 -12.83
N SER A 515 -0.83 10.21 -12.60
CA SER A 515 -1.58 11.33 -12.03
C SER A 515 -2.29 12.19 -13.08
N PRO A 516 -3.57 12.54 -12.87
CA PRO A 516 -4.24 13.57 -13.66
C PRO A 516 -3.59 14.94 -13.40
N PRO A 517 -3.56 15.85 -14.40
CA PRO A 517 -2.92 17.16 -14.27
C PRO A 517 -3.39 18.00 -13.08
N GLU A 518 -4.65 17.89 -12.64
CA GLU A 518 -5.25 18.65 -11.54
C GLU A 518 -4.72 18.26 -10.15
N ASN A 519 -4.48 16.98 -9.91
CA ASN A 519 -4.07 16.44 -8.61
C ASN A 519 -2.63 15.90 -8.63
N ARG A 520 -1.89 16.15 -9.72
CA ARG A 520 -0.50 15.74 -9.89
C ARG A 520 0.41 16.33 -8.81
N GLY A 521 0.13 17.56 -8.38
CA GLY A 521 0.88 18.19 -7.29
C GLY A 521 0.73 17.41 -6.00
N PHE A 522 -0.49 17.11 -5.56
CA PHE A 522 -0.77 16.28 -4.39
C PHE A 522 -0.15 14.87 -4.47
N LEU A 523 -0.37 14.13 -5.57
CA LEU A 523 0.07 12.74 -5.71
C LEU A 523 1.60 12.61 -5.74
N VAL A 524 2.29 13.48 -6.49
CA VAL A 524 3.75 13.49 -6.54
C VAL A 524 4.34 14.02 -5.22
N SER A 525 3.66 14.96 -4.54
CA SER A 525 4.09 15.48 -3.23
C SER A 525 3.90 14.47 -2.08
N SER A 526 2.97 13.53 -2.22
CA SER A 526 2.76 12.44 -1.25
C SER A 526 3.99 11.53 -1.14
N LYS A 527 4.77 11.34 -2.22
CA LYS A 527 6.09 10.69 -2.17
C LYS A 527 7.07 11.45 -1.28
N GLY A 528 7.03 12.78 -1.32
CA GLY A 528 7.84 13.63 -0.45
C GLY A 528 7.45 13.51 1.03
N LEU A 529 6.15 13.37 1.33
CA LEU A 529 5.65 13.07 2.67
C LEU A 529 6.16 11.73 3.20
N MET A 530 6.07 10.68 2.39
CA MET A 530 6.58 9.36 2.77
C MET A 530 8.09 9.34 2.98
N HIS A 531 8.85 10.10 2.16
CA HIS A 531 10.28 10.29 2.38
C HIS A 531 10.59 10.91 3.75
N THR A 532 9.88 11.99 4.10
CA THR A 532 10.08 12.65 5.39
C THR A 532 9.62 11.79 6.57
N LEU A 533 8.55 11.00 6.40
CA LEU A 533 8.07 10.05 7.39
C LEU A 533 9.08 8.93 7.66
N GLY A 534 9.71 8.39 6.61
CA GLY A 534 10.79 7.41 6.77
C GLY A 534 12.00 8.00 7.51
N PHE A 535 12.35 9.27 7.23
CA PHE A 535 13.45 9.95 7.93
C PHE A 535 13.13 10.17 9.42
N PHE A 536 11.87 10.54 9.73
CA PHE A 536 11.36 10.63 11.09
C PHE A 536 11.51 9.29 11.83
N VAL A 537 11.04 8.19 11.24
CA VAL A 537 11.16 6.85 11.83
C VAL A 537 12.63 6.49 12.04
N ALA A 538 13.52 6.76 11.07
CA ALA A 538 14.94 6.48 11.22
C ALA A 538 15.61 7.25 12.36
N GLY A 539 15.22 8.51 12.60
CA GLY A 539 15.70 9.29 13.74
C GLY A 539 15.31 8.66 15.08
N TRP A 540 14.06 8.23 15.22
CA TRP A 540 13.57 7.56 16.43
C TRP A 540 14.14 6.16 16.63
N VAL A 541 14.34 5.39 15.56
CA VAL A 541 15.03 4.10 15.61
C VAL A 541 16.50 4.30 16.04
N GLY A 542 17.15 5.34 15.54
CA GLY A 542 18.50 5.74 15.99
C GLY A 542 18.56 6.07 17.48
N TYR A 543 17.60 6.86 17.96
CA TYR A 543 17.47 7.18 19.38
C TYR A 543 17.18 5.95 20.24
N ALA A 544 16.27 5.07 19.82
CA ALA A 544 16.00 3.80 20.49
C ALA A 544 17.24 2.90 20.53
N GLY A 545 18.00 2.86 19.42
CA GLY A 545 19.28 2.15 19.35
C GLY A 545 20.32 2.66 20.33
N SER A 546 20.30 3.96 20.68
CA SER A 546 21.25 4.55 21.64
C SER A 546 21.20 3.93 23.05
N PHE A 547 20.07 3.30 23.42
CA PHE A 547 19.89 2.62 24.72
C PHE A 547 20.51 1.21 24.76
N ALA A 548 20.86 0.62 23.61
CA ALA A 548 21.45 -0.71 23.57
C ALA A 548 22.94 -0.68 23.95
N VAL A 549 23.37 -1.73 24.66
CA VAL A 549 24.77 -1.98 25.04
C VAL A 549 25.33 -3.04 24.10
N SER A 550 26.51 -2.83 23.50
CA SER A 550 27.21 -3.66 22.47
C SER A 550 27.02 -3.21 21.00
N GLU A 551 27.60 -3.95 20.05
CA GLU A 551 27.47 -3.72 18.59
C GLU A 551 26.01 -3.69 18.09
N LEU A 552 25.06 -4.19 18.89
CA LEU A 552 23.63 -4.09 18.62
C LEU A 552 23.15 -2.63 18.52
N GLN A 553 23.87 -1.68 19.14
CA GLN A 553 23.54 -0.24 19.13
C GLN A 553 23.36 0.32 17.72
N TRP A 554 24.20 -0.11 16.77
CA TRP A 554 24.19 0.38 15.39
C TRP A 554 23.73 -0.67 14.38
N ARG A 555 23.92 -1.98 14.65
CA ARG A 555 23.47 -3.05 13.75
C ARG A 555 21.96 -3.19 13.71
N VAL A 556 21.26 -3.05 14.85
CA VAL A 556 19.79 -3.15 14.90
C VAL A 556 19.11 -1.99 14.15
N PRO A 557 19.50 -0.72 14.34
CA PRO A 557 19.01 0.37 13.49
C PRO A 557 19.27 0.17 12.00
N LEU A 558 20.44 -0.34 11.61
CA LEU A 558 20.68 -0.65 10.19
C LEU A 558 19.80 -1.79 9.67
N ALA A 559 19.48 -2.78 10.51
CA ALA A 559 18.63 -3.90 10.15
C ALA A 559 17.18 -3.48 9.86
N THR A 560 16.68 -2.38 10.44
CA THR A 560 15.32 -1.89 10.20
C THR A 560 15.09 -1.38 8.77
N GLN A 561 16.15 -1.25 7.96
CA GLN A 561 16.04 -0.98 6.52
C GLN A 561 15.50 -2.20 5.74
N MET A 562 15.62 -3.43 6.27
CA MET A 562 15.21 -4.65 5.56
C MET A 562 13.69 -4.79 5.41
N PRO A 563 12.85 -4.66 6.47
CA PRO A 563 11.40 -4.79 6.35
C PRO A 563 10.74 -3.84 5.32
N PRO A 564 11.04 -2.53 5.29
CA PRO A 564 10.41 -1.63 4.31
C PRO A 564 10.87 -1.92 2.87
N ALA A 565 12.14 -2.30 2.65
CA ALA A 565 12.64 -2.68 1.33
C ALA A 565 12.01 -3.98 0.79
N LEU A 566 11.86 -5.00 1.64
CA LEU A 566 11.16 -6.24 1.29
C LEU A 566 9.68 -6.01 1.02
N ARG A 567 9.05 -5.17 1.84
CA ARG A 567 7.65 -4.76 1.62
C ARG A 567 7.49 -4.06 0.29
N LEU A 568 8.36 -3.12 -0.06
CA LEU A 568 8.34 -2.46 -1.36
C LEU A 568 8.52 -3.45 -2.52
N ALA A 569 9.43 -4.42 -2.39
CA ALA A 569 9.64 -5.45 -3.40
C ALA A 569 8.35 -6.26 -3.63
N VAL A 570 7.71 -6.71 -2.54
CA VAL A 570 6.43 -7.44 -2.60
C VAL A 570 5.33 -6.56 -3.20
N MET A 571 5.22 -5.30 -2.78
CA MET A 571 4.18 -4.39 -3.26
C MET A 571 4.32 -3.99 -4.72
N THR A 572 5.55 -3.91 -5.21
CA THR A 572 5.82 -3.60 -6.62
C THR A 572 5.33 -4.71 -7.56
N LEU A 573 5.16 -5.94 -7.07
CA LEU A 573 4.52 -7.02 -7.81
C LEU A 573 3.02 -6.77 -8.07
N PHE A 574 2.41 -5.81 -7.38
CA PHE A 574 0.99 -5.49 -7.49
C PHE A 574 0.72 -4.15 -8.20
N LEU A 575 1.75 -3.42 -8.64
CA LEU A 575 1.61 -2.13 -9.32
C LEU A 575 1.14 -2.27 -10.79
N PRO A 576 0.22 -1.40 -11.29
CA PRO A 576 -0.27 -1.43 -12.68
C PRO A 576 0.78 -0.97 -13.70
N TYR A 577 0.63 -1.43 -14.96
CA TYR A 577 1.52 -1.09 -16.09
C TYR A 577 1.04 0.15 -16.84
N PHE A 578 1.93 1.08 -17.21
CA PHE A 578 1.59 2.20 -18.11
C PHE A 578 2.28 2.08 -19.50
N PRO A 579 1.67 2.56 -20.60
CA PRO A 579 1.96 2.14 -21.99
C PRO A 579 3.01 2.98 -22.73
N ARG A 580 3.72 3.93 -22.09
CA ARG A 580 4.83 4.66 -22.74
C ARG A 580 6.04 3.77 -23.10
N TRP A 581 5.90 2.46 -22.92
CA TRP A 581 6.77 1.42 -23.41
C TRP A 581 6.85 1.41 -24.96
N ARG A 582 7.78 2.19 -25.54
CA ARG A 582 8.39 1.87 -26.83
C ARG A 582 9.70 2.58 -27.13
N LYS A 583 10.81 1.85 -27.03
CA LYS A 583 11.74 1.53 -28.14
C LYS A 583 12.89 0.67 -27.60
N SER A 584 13.54 -0.04 -28.51
CA SER A 584 14.82 -0.75 -28.33
C SER A 584 14.79 -2.25 -27.94
N LEU A 585 14.75 -3.04 -29.02
CA LEU A 585 15.69 -4.14 -29.35
C LEU A 585 15.17 -5.61 -29.31
N HIS A 586 14.89 -6.12 -30.53
CA HIS A 586 15.28 -7.44 -31.06
C HIS A 586 14.99 -8.73 -30.27
N CYS A 587 13.75 -8.94 -29.83
CA CYS A 587 13.22 -10.30 -29.69
C CYS A 587 11.92 -10.41 -30.49
N HIS A 588 11.84 -11.44 -31.33
CA HIS A 588 10.76 -11.71 -32.29
C HIS A 588 9.38 -11.88 -31.63
N LEU A 589 8.64 -10.79 -31.40
CA LEU A 589 7.18 -10.84 -31.32
C LEU A 589 6.57 -9.63 -32.06
N PRO A 590 5.58 -9.82 -32.96
CA PRO A 590 5.28 -8.85 -34.00
C PRO A 590 4.55 -7.62 -33.47
N VAL A 591 4.58 -6.55 -34.28
CA VAL A 591 3.93 -5.23 -34.16
C VAL A 591 2.42 -5.26 -33.77
N LEU A 592 1.78 -6.44 -33.72
CA LEU A 592 0.42 -6.66 -33.22
C LEU A 592 0.27 -6.39 -31.70
N ALA A 593 1.32 -6.67 -30.90
CA ALA A 593 1.31 -6.45 -29.45
C ALA A 593 1.24 -4.97 -29.02
N VAL A 594 1.34 -4.03 -29.97
CA VAL A 594 1.19 -2.59 -29.72
C VAL A 594 -0.25 -2.12 -29.91
N ARG A 595 -1.06 -2.82 -30.73
CA ARG A 595 -2.50 -2.50 -30.86
C ARG A 595 -3.30 -2.92 -29.62
N GLU A 596 -3.00 -4.08 -29.06
CA GLU A 596 -3.66 -4.60 -27.85
C GLU A 596 -3.37 -3.75 -26.60
N ARG A 597 -2.17 -3.15 -26.52
CA ARG A 597 -1.77 -2.31 -25.37
C ARG A 597 -2.31 -0.88 -25.41
N TYR A 598 -2.89 -0.43 -26.54
CA TYR A 598 -3.59 0.86 -26.60
C TYR A 598 -4.96 0.79 -25.92
N ASP A 599 -5.62 -0.36 -25.94
CA ASP A 599 -6.89 -0.52 -25.23
C ASP A 599 -6.67 -0.63 -23.72
N ASP A 600 -5.58 -1.27 -23.28
CA ASP A 600 -5.15 -1.28 -21.86
C ASP A 600 -4.76 0.13 -21.38
N ALA A 601 -4.03 0.89 -22.20
CA ALA A 601 -3.71 2.30 -21.97
C ALA A 601 -4.96 3.16 -21.75
N LYS A 602 -5.93 2.96 -22.66
CA LYS A 602 -7.21 3.65 -22.65
C LYS A 602 -7.97 3.27 -21.39
N LYS A 603 -8.09 1.97 -21.06
CA LYS A 603 -8.74 1.48 -19.82
C LYS A 603 -8.15 2.10 -18.56
N ILE A 604 -6.82 2.22 -18.47
CA ILE A 604 -6.15 2.82 -17.31
C ILE A 604 -6.44 4.34 -17.25
N MET A 605 -6.37 5.06 -18.37
CA MET A 605 -6.78 6.48 -18.42
C MET A 605 -8.26 6.67 -18.08
N TYR A 606 -9.15 5.81 -18.57
CA TYR A 606 -10.58 5.85 -18.24
C TYR A 606 -10.82 5.52 -16.76
N SER A 607 -10.03 4.64 -16.14
CA SER A 607 -10.15 4.32 -14.70
C SER A 607 -9.65 5.45 -13.79
N HIS A 608 -8.54 6.12 -14.15
CA HIS A 608 -7.95 7.17 -13.32
C HIS A 608 -8.52 8.58 -13.61
N HIS A 609 -8.90 8.87 -14.86
CA HIS A 609 -9.39 10.19 -15.27
C HIS A 609 -10.92 10.23 -15.49
N ALA A 610 -11.66 9.18 -15.06
CA ALA A 610 -13.10 9.00 -15.25
C ALA A 610 -13.95 10.25 -14.95
N HIS A 611 -13.56 11.00 -13.92
CA HIS A 611 -14.25 12.20 -13.43
C HIS A 611 -14.27 13.38 -14.43
N ARG A 612 -13.45 13.36 -15.48
CA ARG A 612 -13.27 14.48 -16.44
C ARG A 612 -14.16 14.36 -17.68
N GLY A 613 -14.96 13.30 -17.77
CA GLY A 613 -15.89 13.05 -18.88
C GLY A 613 -15.24 12.33 -20.06
N ALA A 614 -16.02 11.48 -20.73
CA ALA A 614 -15.52 10.56 -21.75
C ALA A 614 -14.93 11.25 -23.00
N GLU A 615 -15.42 12.46 -23.34
CA GLU A 615 -14.92 13.27 -24.47
C GLU A 615 -13.51 13.81 -24.20
N THR A 616 -13.24 14.33 -23.00
CA THR A 616 -11.93 14.89 -22.62
C THR A 616 -10.88 13.78 -22.54
N ILE A 617 -11.23 12.60 -22.01
CA ILE A 617 -10.33 11.43 -21.99
C ILE A 617 -10.05 10.93 -23.41
N GLN A 618 -11.05 10.95 -24.30
CA GLN A 618 -10.88 10.62 -25.71
C GLN A 618 -9.97 11.62 -26.43
N GLN A 619 -10.09 12.91 -26.14
CA GLN A 619 -9.22 13.95 -26.67
C GLN A 619 -7.78 13.77 -26.18
N GLU A 620 -7.54 13.61 -24.87
CA GLU A 620 -6.19 13.37 -24.32
C GLU A 620 -5.57 12.08 -24.86
N PHE A 621 -6.37 11.03 -25.02
CA PHE A 621 -5.92 9.76 -25.60
C PHE A 621 -5.61 9.93 -27.10
N ALA A 622 -6.46 10.63 -27.85
CA ALA A 622 -6.22 10.92 -29.27
C ALA A 622 -4.98 11.81 -29.47
N GLU A 623 -4.77 12.80 -28.61
CA GLU A 623 -3.58 13.63 -28.56
C GLU A 623 -2.33 12.78 -28.29
N MET A 624 -2.36 11.93 -27.24
CA MET A 624 -1.27 11.01 -26.92
C MET A 624 -0.93 10.04 -28.06
N ILE A 625 -1.94 9.47 -28.72
CA ILE A 625 -1.75 8.59 -29.89
C ILE A 625 -1.17 9.37 -31.07
N SER A 626 -1.64 10.60 -31.29
CA SER A 626 -1.14 11.47 -32.34
C SER A 626 0.32 11.86 -32.09
N GLU A 627 0.71 12.11 -30.83
CA GLU A 627 2.09 12.36 -30.41
C GLU A 627 2.97 11.13 -30.64
N ILE A 628 2.55 9.95 -30.17
CA ILE A 628 3.27 8.67 -30.36
C ILE A 628 3.44 8.35 -31.85
N GLN A 629 2.42 8.61 -32.68
CA GLN A 629 2.50 8.43 -34.14
C GLN A 629 3.41 9.47 -34.80
N LEU A 630 3.42 10.71 -34.31
CA LEU A 630 4.31 11.77 -34.77
C LEU A 630 5.77 11.49 -34.39
N GLU A 631 6.01 10.87 -33.23
CA GLU A 631 7.31 10.34 -32.80
C GLU A 631 7.76 9.10 -33.59
N ALA A 632 6.84 8.20 -33.92
CA ALA A 632 7.12 7.02 -34.74
C ALA A 632 7.44 7.39 -36.20
N ASN A 633 6.75 8.41 -36.74
CA ASN A 633 6.96 8.94 -38.09
C ASN A 633 8.20 9.84 -38.19
N LYS A 634 8.60 10.52 -37.10
CA LYS A 634 9.93 11.13 -36.98
C LYS A 634 10.97 10.03 -36.84
N LYS A 635 11.43 9.46 -37.96
CA LYS A 635 12.73 8.76 -38.10
C LYS A 635 13.91 9.72 -37.84
N LYS A 636 13.96 10.36 -36.66
CA LYS A 636 15.18 10.96 -36.15
C LYS A 636 15.66 10.05 -35.05
N VAL A 637 16.74 9.34 -35.35
CA VAL A 637 17.63 8.77 -34.33
C VAL A 637 17.88 9.88 -33.32
N SER A 638 17.40 9.69 -32.10
CA SER A 638 17.62 10.63 -31.02
C SER A 638 19.12 10.67 -30.75
N ASN A 639 19.77 11.75 -31.15
CA ASN A 639 21.16 11.98 -30.79
C ASN A 639 21.17 12.76 -29.48
N PHE A 640 21.95 12.28 -28.52
CA PHE A 640 22.26 12.93 -27.23
C PHE A 640 22.45 14.47 -27.33
N TRP A 641 23.05 14.94 -28.42
CA TRP A 641 23.28 16.35 -28.74
C TRP A 641 22.00 17.19 -28.88
N ASN A 642 20.84 16.57 -29.08
CA ASN A 642 19.56 17.27 -29.16
C ASN A 642 19.19 17.97 -27.84
N LEU A 643 19.60 17.42 -26.69
CA LEU A 643 19.39 18.04 -25.37
C LEU A 643 20.15 19.37 -25.19
N PHE A 644 21.19 19.58 -26.00
CA PHE A 644 22.06 20.76 -26.01
C PHE A 644 21.82 21.67 -27.22
N THR A 645 20.81 21.37 -28.05
CA THR A 645 20.39 22.30 -29.11
C THR A 645 19.73 23.54 -28.52
N CYS A 646 19.77 24.66 -29.25
CA CYS A 646 19.13 25.92 -28.83
C CYS A 646 17.64 25.76 -28.47
N GLN A 647 16.98 24.72 -28.97
CA GLN A 647 15.58 24.39 -28.70
C GLN A 647 15.35 23.84 -27.27
N TYR A 648 16.25 22.98 -26.76
CA TYR A 648 16.06 22.26 -25.50
C TYR A 648 17.04 22.66 -24.39
N ILE A 649 18.16 23.31 -24.72
CA ILE A 649 19.23 23.66 -23.78
C ILE A 649 18.73 24.47 -22.57
N ARG A 650 17.78 25.40 -22.76
CA ARG A 650 17.20 26.18 -21.66
C ARG A 650 16.41 25.31 -20.68
N ARG A 651 15.70 24.29 -21.16
CA ARG A 651 14.91 23.37 -20.33
C ARG A 651 15.81 22.36 -19.62
N THR A 652 16.78 21.80 -20.34
CA THR A 652 17.81 20.91 -19.78
C THR A 652 18.60 21.61 -18.67
N LEU A 653 19.08 22.83 -18.93
CA LEU A 653 19.80 23.63 -17.92
C LEU A 653 18.91 23.99 -16.74
N LEU A 654 17.62 24.31 -16.94
CA LEU A 654 16.70 24.62 -15.86
C LEU A 654 16.42 23.41 -14.97
N ALA A 655 16.19 22.23 -15.53
CA ALA A 655 15.97 21.01 -14.75
C ALA A 655 17.24 20.59 -13.99
N CYS A 656 18.40 20.63 -14.66
CA CYS A 656 19.69 20.41 -14.00
C CYS A 656 19.92 21.41 -12.87
N LEU A 657 19.62 22.69 -13.11
CA LEU A 657 19.74 23.74 -12.10
C LEU A 657 18.79 23.47 -10.92
N THR A 658 17.53 23.16 -11.14
CA THR A 658 16.56 22.86 -10.07
C THR A 658 17.02 21.70 -9.19
N VAL A 659 17.43 20.58 -9.78
CA VAL A 659 17.89 19.39 -9.03
C VAL A 659 19.19 19.67 -8.28
N ASN A 660 20.14 20.39 -8.89
CA ASN A 660 21.38 20.78 -8.22
C ASN A 660 21.12 21.80 -7.10
N MET A 661 20.21 22.77 -7.29
CA MET A 661 19.82 23.72 -6.25
C MET A 661 19.19 23.03 -5.05
N MET A 662 18.43 21.95 -5.23
CA MET A 662 17.95 21.13 -4.10
C MET A 662 19.10 20.57 -3.26
N LYS A 663 20.18 20.11 -3.91
CA LYS A 663 21.33 19.53 -3.22
C LYS A 663 22.24 20.60 -2.59
N LEU A 664 22.34 21.76 -3.24
CA LEU A 664 23.10 22.93 -2.77
C LEU A 664 22.37 23.77 -1.73
N SER A 665 21.08 23.50 -1.48
CA SER A 665 20.29 24.17 -0.44
C SER A 665 20.76 23.94 1.00
N GLY A 666 21.77 23.09 1.22
CA GLY A 666 22.29 22.74 2.55
C GLY A 666 21.57 21.58 3.24
N SER A 667 20.47 21.08 2.70
CA SER A 667 19.65 20.03 3.33
C SER A 667 20.40 18.72 3.55
N ASN A 668 21.20 18.26 2.57
CA ASN A 668 21.99 17.03 2.73
C ASN A 668 23.05 17.14 3.83
N ILE A 669 23.67 18.32 3.98
CA ILE A 669 24.73 18.52 4.98
C ILE A 669 24.10 18.47 6.36
N ILE A 670 23.00 19.20 6.56
CA ILE A 670 22.26 19.19 7.82
C ILE A 670 21.75 17.76 8.11
N GLN A 671 21.12 17.08 7.15
CA GLN A 671 20.56 15.75 7.39
C GLN A 671 21.62 14.70 7.78
N ASN A 672 22.79 14.68 7.13
CA ASN A 672 23.83 13.67 7.41
C ASN A 672 24.76 14.04 8.56
N TYR A 673 24.98 15.33 8.81
CA TYR A 673 25.94 15.82 9.80
C TYR A 673 25.28 16.57 10.97
N GLN A 674 23.95 16.60 11.09
CA GLN A 674 23.23 17.23 12.21
C GLN A 674 23.77 16.77 13.56
N SER A 675 24.04 15.48 13.75
CA SER A 675 24.57 14.94 14.99
C SER A 675 25.95 15.52 15.32
N VAL A 676 26.79 15.74 14.30
CA VAL A 676 28.10 16.41 14.46
C VAL A 676 27.93 17.90 14.73
N MET A 677 26.96 18.56 14.10
CA MET A 677 26.64 19.96 14.35
C MET A 677 26.11 20.17 15.78
N TYR A 678 25.26 19.28 16.29
CA TYR A 678 24.78 19.33 17.67
C TYR A 678 25.92 19.09 18.67
N ASN A 679 26.83 18.16 18.40
CA ASN A 679 28.04 17.98 19.21
C ASN A 679 28.88 19.26 19.27
N SER A 680 29.05 19.97 18.15
CA SER A 680 29.80 21.24 18.12
C SER A 680 29.10 22.40 18.84
N LEU A 681 27.82 22.25 19.20
CA LEU A 681 27.04 23.25 19.95
C LEU A 681 26.93 22.90 21.45
N GLY A 682 27.66 21.88 21.92
CA GLY A 682 27.70 21.47 23.34
C GLY A 682 26.70 20.37 23.74
N TYR A 683 26.01 19.73 22.78
CA TYR A 683 25.12 18.59 23.08
C TYR A 683 25.90 17.28 23.03
N GLU A 684 25.75 16.42 24.04
CA GLU A 684 26.44 15.14 24.10
C GLU A 684 25.49 13.95 24.34
N GLY A 685 25.95 12.76 23.91
CA GLY A 685 25.27 11.50 24.14
C GLY A 685 23.85 11.45 23.57
N GLN A 686 22.91 10.95 24.38
CA GLN A 686 21.51 10.71 23.95
C GLN A 686 20.75 11.98 23.59
N THR A 687 21.19 13.15 24.05
CA THR A 687 20.54 14.43 23.73
C THR A 687 20.70 14.80 22.25
N VAL A 688 21.78 14.34 21.61
CA VAL A 688 22.05 14.54 20.18
C VAL A 688 21.09 13.71 19.33
N ASP A 689 20.93 12.44 19.66
CA ASP A 689 20.02 11.53 18.95
C ASP A 689 18.55 11.94 19.14
N LEU A 690 18.17 12.39 20.36
CA LEU A 690 16.84 12.94 20.63
C LEU A 690 16.56 14.19 19.78
N THR A 691 17.51 15.11 19.68
CA THR A 691 17.38 16.33 18.89
C THR A 691 17.26 16.02 17.39
N GLY A 692 17.97 15.00 16.90
CA GLY A 692 17.83 14.48 15.54
C GLY A 692 16.45 13.85 15.27
N GLY A 693 15.87 13.13 16.23
CA GLY A 693 14.48 12.64 16.14
C GLY A 693 13.46 13.77 16.05
N LEU A 694 13.63 14.84 16.85
CA LEU A 694 12.79 16.04 16.81
C LEU A 694 12.93 16.82 15.50
N TYR A 695 14.12 16.87 14.89
CA TYR A 695 14.31 17.44 13.55
C TYR A 695 13.43 16.75 12.50
N GLY A 696 13.36 15.41 12.54
CA GLY A 696 12.48 14.62 11.66
C GLY A 696 11.00 14.97 11.83
N PHE A 697 10.55 15.21 13.08
CA PHE A 697 9.18 15.62 13.37
C PHE A 697 8.84 16.98 12.74
N MET A 698 9.75 17.95 12.85
CA MET A 698 9.56 19.28 12.26
C MET A 698 9.45 19.22 10.73
N ALA A 699 10.24 18.35 10.09
CA ALA A 699 10.17 18.13 8.65
C ALA A 699 8.80 17.54 8.23
N VAL A 700 8.24 16.58 8.98
CA VAL A 700 6.91 15.99 8.70
C VAL A 700 5.82 17.05 8.74
N ASN A 701 5.83 17.92 9.76
CA ASN A 701 4.88 19.02 9.88
C ASN A 701 4.93 19.95 8.67
N GLY A 702 6.13 20.39 8.24
CA GLY A 702 6.28 21.21 7.04
C GLY A 702 5.76 20.53 5.77
N GLN A 703 5.88 19.20 5.70
CA GLN A 703 5.46 18.43 4.55
C GLN A 703 3.95 18.17 4.51
N ILE A 704 3.29 17.98 5.65
CA ILE A 704 1.82 17.93 5.77
C ILE A 704 1.24 19.25 5.28
N ILE A 705 1.78 20.38 5.75
CA ILE A 705 1.31 21.70 5.34
C ILE A 705 1.48 21.89 3.83
N ASN A 706 2.62 21.46 3.26
CA ASN A 706 2.84 21.54 1.82
C ASN A 706 1.80 20.74 1.01
N VAL A 707 1.54 19.49 1.38
CA VAL A 707 0.65 18.59 0.65
C VAL A 707 -0.78 19.12 0.62
N PHE A 708 -1.31 19.56 1.76
CA PHE A 708 -2.71 20.00 1.84
C PHE A 708 -2.95 21.45 1.42
N PHE A 709 -1.98 22.35 1.63
CA PHE A 709 -2.21 23.81 1.48
C PHE A 709 -1.39 24.49 0.39
N VAL A 710 -0.32 23.87 -0.14
CA VAL A 710 0.62 24.53 -1.06
C VAL A 710 0.68 23.83 -2.42
N ALA A 711 0.74 22.51 -2.45
CA ALA A 711 1.05 21.71 -3.65
C ALA A 711 0.17 22.05 -4.87
N ASP A 712 -1.14 22.21 -4.65
CA ASP A 712 -2.11 22.51 -5.73
C ASP A 712 -2.70 23.93 -5.66
N HIS A 713 -2.47 24.67 -4.57
CA HIS A 713 -3.06 25.99 -4.35
C HIS A 713 -2.11 27.16 -4.67
N TRP A 714 -0.79 26.93 -4.61
CA TRP A 714 0.22 27.98 -4.78
C TRP A 714 0.93 27.89 -6.14
N ARG A 715 1.33 29.05 -6.66
CA ARG A 715 2.13 29.11 -7.89
C ARG A 715 3.56 28.60 -7.61
N ARG A 716 3.92 27.47 -8.21
CA ARG A 716 5.19 26.75 -8.00
C ARG A 716 6.45 27.60 -8.14
N ARG A 717 6.48 28.49 -9.14
CA ARG A 717 7.58 29.45 -9.33
C ARG A 717 7.76 30.36 -8.11
N ILE A 718 6.67 30.87 -7.55
CA ILE A 718 6.71 31.75 -6.37
C ILE A 718 7.14 30.94 -5.15
N THR A 719 6.66 29.71 -5.00
CA THR A 719 7.02 28.80 -3.90
C THR A 719 8.52 28.49 -3.85
N VAL A 720 9.13 28.14 -4.99
CA VAL A 720 10.58 27.83 -5.02
C VAL A 720 11.44 29.09 -4.83
N ILE A 721 11.04 30.25 -5.37
CA ILE A 721 11.76 31.51 -5.19
C ILE A 721 11.68 31.97 -3.73
N SER A 722 10.48 32.06 -3.17
CA SER A 722 10.27 32.44 -1.76
C SER A 722 10.99 31.47 -0.83
N GLY A 723 10.87 30.16 -1.07
CA GLY A 723 11.61 29.13 -0.35
C GLY A 723 13.12 29.32 -0.38
N SER A 724 13.70 29.61 -1.55
CA SER A 724 15.15 29.79 -1.68
C SER A 724 15.65 31.01 -0.88
N PHE A 725 14.91 32.12 -0.90
CA PHE A 725 15.24 33.29 -0.07
C PHE A 725 15.06 33.01 1.42
N THR A 726 13.97 32.33 1.82
CA THR A 726 13.75 31.94 3.22
C THR A 726 14.86 31.03 3.73
N LEU A 727 15.26 30.01 2.96
CA LEU A 727 16.36 29.12 3.33
C LEU A 727 17.70 29.87 3.40
N ALA A 728 17.98 30.79 2.48
CA ALA A 728 19.20 31.60 2.51
C ALA A 728 19.28 32.47 3.77
N VAL A 729 18.17 33.11 4.17
CA VAL A 729 18.10 33.90 5.41
C VAL A 729 18.29 33.00 6.64
N LEU A 730 17.60 31.85 6.70
CA LEU A 730 17.74 30.91 7.81
C LEU A 730 19.17 30.37 7.94
N LEU A 731 19.83 30.04 6.81
CA LEU A 731 21.22 29.60 6.80
C LEU A 731 22.20 30.72 7.15
N ALA A 732 21.96 31.96 6.71
CA ALA A 732 22.79 33.11 7.08
C ALA A 732 22.74 33.37 8.58
N VAL A 733 21.55 33.33 9.18
CA VAL A 733 21.37 33.46 10.63
C VAL A 733 22.01 32.27 11.36
N LEU A 734 21.78 31.04 10.90
CA LEU A 734 22.40 29.85 11.47
C LEU A 734 23.93 29.92 11.43
N THR A 735 24.51 30.42 10.34
CA THR A 735 25.97 30.60 10.19
C THR A 735 26.50 31.65 11.17
N ALA A 736 25.81 32.77 11.33
CA ALA A 736 26.17 33.80 12.30
C ALA A 736 26.10 33.29 13.74
N LEU A 737 25.01 32.59 14.10
CA LEU A 737 24.85 32.00 15.43
C LEU A 737 25.89 30.92 15.72
N SER A 738 26.17 30.05 14.74
CA SER A 738 27.16 28.97 14.90
C SER A 738 28.59 29.52 15.04
N LYS A 739 28.92 30.65 14.41
CA LYS A 739 30.24 31.31 14.58
C LYS A 739 30.39 32.02 15.92
N LEU A 740 29.32 32.64 16.41
CA LEU A 740 29.34 33.45 17.64
C LEU A 740 29.20 32.62 18.92
N PHE A 741 28.54 31.45 18.82
CA PHE A 741 28.17 30.61 19.97
C PHE A 741 28.72 29.18 19.85
N GLN A 742 29.92 29.05 19.30
CA GLN A 742 30.63 27.77 19.16
C GLN A 742 31.20 27.25 20.49
N ASP A 743 31.40 28.15 21.45
CA ASP A 743 31.90 27.84 22.79
C ASP A 743 30.75 27.83 23.81
N ASP A 744 30.84 26.94 24.81
CA ASP A 744 29.85 26.65 25.88
C ASP A 744 29.49 27.85 26.81
N SER A 745 29.94 29.05 26.44
CA SER A 745 29.80 30.30 27.18
C SER A 745 28.37 30.89 27.18
N ASN A 746 27.52 30.53 26.21
CA ASN A 746 26.13 31.03 26.14
C ASN A 746 25.11 29.97 25.66
N PRO A 747 24.46 29.26 26.60
CA PRO A 747 23.48 28.21 26.30
C PRO A 747 22.25 28.69 25.50
N ALA A 748 21.88 29.97 25.60
CA ALA A 748 20.77 30.53 24.84
C ALA A 748 21.12 30.66 23.35
N GLY A 749 22.38 30.95 23.03
CA GLY A 749 22.89 31.00 21.66
C GLY A 749 22.88 29.63 20.98
N SER A 750 23.35 28.59 21.68
CA SER A 750 23.32 27.20 21.18
C SER A 750 21.90 26.67 20.96
N ARG A 751 20.96 27.00 21.86
CA ARG A 751 19.52 26.67 21.69
C ARG A 751 18.89 27.41 20.51
N ALA A 752 19.26 28.68 20.30
CA ALA A 752 18.82 29.43 19.13
C ALA A 752 19.33 28.78 17.83
N SER A 753 20.59 28.35 17.76
CA SER A 753 21.13 27.62 16.61
C SER A 753 20.33 26.34 16.29
N VAL A 754 19.98 25.55 17.31
CA VAL A 754 19.13 24.35 17.13
C VAL A 754 17.72 24.72 16.64
N ALA A 755 17.12 25.78 17.18
CA ALA A 755 15.80 26.25 16.72
C ALA A 755 15.82 26.68 15.24
N PHE A 756 16.89 27.35 14.78
CA PHE A 756 17.05 27.71 13.37
C PHE A 756 17.27 26.49 12.46
N ILE A 757 17.90 25.41 12.96
CA ILE A 757 17.98 24.12 12.26
C ILE A 757 16.58 23.49 12.09
N PHE A 758 15.73 23.57 13.11
CA PHE A 758 14.33 23.10 13.02
C PHE A 758 13.48 23.96 12.07
N LEU A 759 13.61 25.28 12.14
CA LEU A 759 12.95 26.19 11.19
C LEU A 759 13.38 25.92 9.75
N PHE A 760 14.66 25.63 9.53
CA PHE A 760 15.16 25.19 8.23
C PHE A 760 14.47 23.89 7.77
N ALA A 761 14.30 22.90 8.66
CA ALA A 761 13.63 21.63 8.35
C ALA A 761 12.18 21.84 7.87
N VAL A 762 11.42 22.69 8.59
CA VAL A 762 10.04 23.05 8.23
C VAL A 762 10.01 23.78 6.90
N ALA A 763 10.84 24.84 6.76
CA ALA A 763 10.85 25.67 5.55
C ALA A 763 11.30 24.87 4.32
N TYR A 764 12.27 23.97 4.47
CA TYR A 764 12.73 23.11 3.38
C TYR A 764 11.63 22.15 2.94
N SER A 765 10.95 21.51 3.90
CA SER A 765 9.85 20.58 3.62
C SER A 765 8.63 21.29 3.03
N PHE A 766 8.35 22.51 3.49
CA PHE A 766 7.23 23.34 3.04
C PHE A 766 7.43 23.90 1.63
N PHE A 767 8.61 24.46 1.31
CA PHE A 767 8.83 25.19 0.06
C PHE A 767 9.54 24.39 -1.04
N VAL A 768 10.42 23.45 -0.67
CA VAL A 768 11.47 22.95 -1.58
C VAL A 768 11.40 21.44 -1.80
N ASN A 769 11.15 20.64 -0.76
CA ASN A 769 11.24 19.18 -0.84
C ASN A 769 10.31 18.57 -1.89
N SER A 770 9.00 18.79 -1.78
CA SER A 770 8.01 18.17 -2.67
C SER A 770 7.81 18.94 -3.97
N VAL A 771 7.78 20.28 -3.91
CA VAL A 771 7.51 21.15 -5.06
C VAL A 771 8.50 20.96 -6.20
N ASN A 772 9.77 20.70 -5.88
CA ASN A 772 10.79 20.48 -6.91
C ASN A 772 10.62 19.17 -7.67
N TRP A 773 10.07 18.11 -7.07
CA TRP A 773 9.80 16.86 -7.80
C TRP A 773 8.72 17.08 -8.85
N VAL A 774 7.69 17.85 -8.49
CA VAL A 774 6.62 18.17 -9.43
C VAL A 774 7.11 19.11 -10.54
N LEU A 775 8.00 20.05 -10.22
CA LEU A 775 8.61 20.96 -11.20
C LEU A 775 9.52 20.22 -12.20
N VAL A 776 10.33 19.26 -11.73
CA VAL A 776 11.22 18.46 -12.59
C VAL A 776 10.41 17.55 -13.52
N ALA A 777 9.31 16.97 -13.03
CA ALA A 777 8.39 16.19 -13.84
C ALA A 777 7.69 17.01 -14.95
N GLU A 778 7.57 18.33 -14.80
CA GLU A 778 6.87 19.22 -15.74
C GLU A 778 7.77 20.00 -16.72
N ILE A 779 9.06 20.21 -16.40
CA ILE A 779 9.98 20.97 -17.25
C ILE A 779 10.30 20.23 -18.57
N PHE A 780 10.32 18.90 -18.54
CA PHE A 780 10.58 18.10 -19.73
C PHE A 780 9.28 17.80 -20.48
N PRO A 781 9.20 18.09 -21.79
CA PRO A 781 8.10 17.59 -22.59
C PRO A 781 8.17 16.06 -22.59
N LEU A 782 7.00 15.46 -22.55
CA LEU A 782 6.77 14.04 -22.62
C LEU A 782 7.21 13.41 -23.98
N ASP A 783 7.70 14.23 -24.92
CA ASP A 783 8.01 13.94 -26.34
C ASP A 783 9.51 13.77 -26.69
N LEU A 784 10.36 13.47 -25.70
CA LEU A 784 11.77 13.17 -25.99
C LEU A 784 12.01 11.67 -25.82
N PRO A 785 11.97 10.88 -26.91
CA PRO A 785 12.57 9.55 -26.92
C PRO A 785 14.08 9.74 -26.98
N ALA A 786 14.68 10.24 -25.90
CA ALA A 786 16.06 10.67 -25.86
C ALA A 786 16.95 9.72 -25.06
N PHE A 787 16.73 8.41 -25.11
CA PHE A 787 17.56 7.48 -24.33
C PHE A 787 17.99 6.19 -25.04
N ASP A 788 17.53 5.93 -26.28
CA ASP A 788 18.01 4.78 -27.07
C ASP A 788 19.50 4.86 -27.47
N SER A 789 20.14 6.02 -27.32
CA SER A 789 21.56 6.25 -27.67
C SER A 789 22.42 6.74 -26.49
N ILE A 790 21.84 6.80 -25.28
CA ILE A 790 22.56 7.19 -24.06
C ILE A 790 23.11 5.92 -23.40
N GLU A 791 24.18 5.40 -23.99
CA GLU A 791 25.07 4.49 -23.29
C GLU A 791 26.19 5.30 -22.59
N TRP A 792 27.39 4.73 -22.46
CA TRP A 792 28.57 5.28 -21.79
C TRP A 792 29.03 6.68 -22.26
N LYS A 793 28.47 7.22 -23.34
CA LYS A 793 28.83 8.55 -23.89
C LYS A 793 28.24 9.72 -23.10
N PHE A 794 27.18 9.53 -22.31
CA PHE A 794 26.65 10.54 -21.39
C PHE A 794 27.67 10.89 -20.29
N TYR A 795 28.54 9.94 -19.94
CA TYR A 795 29.67 10.19 -19.05
C TYR A 795 30.65 11.22 -19.61
N PHE A 796 30.70 11.47 -20.92
CA PHE A 796 31.51 12.57 -21.45
C PHE A 796 31.01 13.94 -21.08
N VAL A 797 29.73 14.14 -20.72
CA VAL A 797 29.27 15.43 -20.19
C VAL A 797 29.64 15.58 -18.73
N PHE A 798 29.60 14.52 -17.92
CA PHE A 798 30.18 14.59 -16.58
C PHE A 798 31.70 14.72 -16.63
N VAL A 799 32.39 14.04 -17.56
CA VAL A 799 33.83 14.20 -17.79
C VAL A 799 34.15 15.57 -18.35
N ALA A 800 33.34 16.14 -19.24
CA ALA A 800 33.55 17.49 -19.77
C ALA A 800 33.17 18.57 -18.75
N CYS A 801 32.14 18.38 -17.92
CA CYS A 801 31.82 19.27 -16.81
C CYS A 801 32.87 19.17 -15.70
N ASN A 802 33.39 17.97 -15.39
CA ASN A 802 34.49 17.79 -14.44
C ASN A 802 35.85 18.19 -15.04
N ALA A 803 36.06 18.09 -16.34
CA ALA A 803 37.26 18.57 -17.04
C ALA A 803 37.19 20.08 -17.25
N PHE A 804 36.00 20.66 -17.45
CA PHE A 804 35.78 22.10 -17.49
C PHE A 804 35.89 22.69 -16.09
N ALA A 805 35.26 22.09 -15.09
CA ALA A 805 35.47 22.43 -13.68
C ALA A 805 36.94 22.21 -13.30
N GLY A 806 37.57 21.12 -13.75
CA GLY A 806 38.99 20.81 -13.55
C GLY A 806 39.91 21.78 -14.28
N THR A 807 39.53 22.30 -15.45
CA THR A 807 40.25 23.34 -16.21
C THR A 807 40.08 24.69 -15.53
N ILE A 808 38.88 24.99 -15.04
CA ILE A 808 38.62 26.15 -14.19
C ILE A 808 39.43 26.05 -12.90
N TYR A 809 39.49 24.88 -12.26
CA TYR A 809 40.32 24.67 -11.08
C TYR A 809 41.80 24.79 -11.43
N PHE A 810 42.25 24.23 -12.56
CA PHE A 810 43.63 24.32 -13.00
C PHE A 810 44.08 25.77 -13.29
N PHE A 811 43.22 26.62 -13.87
CA PHE A 811 43.57 28.00 -14.22
C PHE A 811 43.22 29.04 -13.13
N PHE A 812 42.17 28.81 -12.33
CA PHE A 812 41.62 29.79 -11.39
C PHE A 812 41.67 29.36 -9.93
N LEU A 813 41.94 28.08 -9.61
CA LEU A 813 42.16 27.64 -8.23
C LEU A 813 43.68 27.69 -7.95
N PRO A 814 44.19 28.72 -7.26
CA PRO A 814 45.62 28.77 -6.93
C PRO A 814 45.97 27.61 -5.99
N GLU A 815 47.12 26.96 -6.22
CA GLU A 815 47.65 25.94 -5.32
C GLU A 815 47.93 26.57 -3.94
N THR A 816 47.22 26.08 -2.92
CA THR A 816 47.20 26.61 -1.54
C THR A 816 47.90 25.70 -0.54
N ARG A 817 48.36 24.53 -0.97
CA ARG A 817 49.04 23.58 -0.10
C ARG A 817 50.38 24.15 0.37
N PHE A 818 50.58 24.17 1.70
CA PHE A 818 51.77 24.70 2.40
C PHE A 818 51.98 26.22 2.33
N LEU A 819 50.95 27.00 1.97
CA LEU A 819 50.98 28.46 2.05
C LEU A 819 50.33 28.96 3.34
N SER A 820 50.87 30.04 3.91
CA SER A 820 50.23 30.75 5.01
C SER A 820 49.03 31.57 4.52
N LEU A 821 48.07 31.86 5.40
CA LEU A 821 46.85 32.60 5.05
C LEU A 821 47.11 33.97 4.40
N LYS A 822 48.25 34.61 4.72
CA LYS A 822 48.68 35.87 4.07
C LYS A 822 49.16 35.66 2.64
N GLU A 823 49.84 34.56 2.35
CA GLU A 823 50.32 34.20 1.01
C GLU A 823 49.18 33.74 0.10
N VAL A 824 48.12 33.16 0.68
CA VAL A 824 46.87 32.81 -0.02
C VAL A 824 46.08 34.07 -0.44
N ALA A 825 46.05 35.10 0.42
CA ALA A 825 45.43 36.39 0.09
C ALA A 825 46.18 37.13 -1.04
N ALA A 826 47.52 37.11 -1.01
CA ALA A 826 48.38 37.71 -2.05
C ALA A 826 48.10 37.15 -3.45
N LYS A 827 47.95 35.81 -3.55
CA LYS A 827 47.68 35.11 -4.80
C LYS A 827 46.25 35.31 -5.32
N SER A 828 45.34 35.77 -4.48
CA SER A 828 43.93 36.01 -4.83
C SER A 828 43.66 37.44 -5.30
N GLY A 829 44.70 38.30 -5.33
CA GLY A 829 44.65 39.66 -5.88
C GLY A 829 44.51 40.77 -4.84
N ASP A 830 44.59 40.47 -3.54
CA ASP A 830 44.53 41.47 -2.48
C ASP A 830 45.88 42.21 -2.32
N GLU A 831 45.85 43.55 -2.24
CA GLU A 831 47.06 44.33 -1.93
C GLU A 831 47.49 44.11 -0.47
N ILE A 832 48.71 43.63 -0.31
CA ILE A 832 49.31 43.42 1.01
C ILE A 832 50.22 44.60 1.34
N ILE A 833 49.92 45.29 2.43
CA ILE A 833 50.83 46.28 3.02
C ILE A 833 52.01 45.52 3.65
N SER A 834 53.20 45.66 3.07
CA SER A 834 54.42 45.10 3.64
C SER A 834 54.89 45.92 4.85
N PRO A 835 55.34 45.28 5.95
CA PRO A 835 55.95 45.98 7.06
C PRO A 835 57.34 46.47 6.62
N GLY A 836 57.41 47.69 6.08
CA GLY A 836 58.67 48.26 5.61
C GLY A 836 58.62 49.64 4.94
N LYS A 837 57.44 50.19 4.59
CA LYS A 837 57.35 51.58 4.12
C LYS A 837 56.82 52.49 5.22
N LYS A 838 57.70 53.34 5.76
CA LYS A 838 57.35 54.48 6.61
C LYS A 838 56.25 55.30 5.93
N GLY A 839 55.14 55.53 6.63
CA GLY A 839 54.22 56.61 6.29
C GLY A 839 54.91 57.97 6.45
N PRO A 840 54.45 59.00 5.74
CA PRO A 840 54.96 60.36 5.91
C PRO A 840 54.58 60.90 7.29
N GLU A 841 55.51 61.62 7.90
CA GLU A 841 55.30 62.38 9.14
C GLU A 841 54.16 63.38 8.98
N LEU A 842 53.28 63.44 9.98
CA LEU A 842 52.45 64.59 10.28
C LEU A 842 52.63 64.85 11.79
N ASP A 843 53.02 66.09 12.09
CA ASP A 843 53.30 66.67 13.42
C ASP A 843 52.20 66.42 14.46
#